data_AF-A0A7Z1B359-F1
#
_entry.id   AF-A0A7Z1B359-F1
#
_cell.length_a   1.000
_cell.length_b   1.000
_cell.length_c   1.000
_cell.angle_alpha   90.00
_cell.angle_beta   90.00
_cell.angle_gamma   90.00
#
_symmetry.space_group_name_H-M   'P 1'
#
loop_
_entity.id
_entity.type
_entity.pdbx_description
1 polymer ?
#
loop_
_entity_poly.entity_id
_entity_poly.type
_entity_poly.pdbx_seq_one_letter_code
_entity_poly.pdbx_strand_id
1 'polypeptide(L)'
;MRTAVFKKGQDRYEWVWSYHHILLDGWCFGIVVQELFEVYNALRENRLYSLGPVKPYKDYIKWLESQDKQRSLAYWEHHLAGFEGQTTFSEQRKKPEQAGNQPEELLFTLPKEDTEVFTQLAKAHHTTLSTALQAVWSVLLSRYQRSRDLIFGTVVSGRPADIQGVEHMVGLFINVVPKRVTFGAHTTFTELVAELQKQALEAEPHQYMPLYDIQSHIAAPNLIDHIIVFENYPLQEANKQHEEKNLGFTMDDITVFEKSNYDLNLLASPGEEMLLKLAYNRNVFEPSFILQLKEQLLTAIREIITNPEQPLDDICVVSKKEKERLLHEFNGQVQRKQTGLTIPQRFEQCAEALPEQPAVSAAGRTLTYRELNEQANKVAHLLRKKNVGRGEPVALLFRRSPEMVIAILAVLKAGGAYLPIDPEYPEARIQYMLEDSGAVCMLTQEELAGQAASLSFHQNTILIDDPAVSAESGRNLEIAAEPDDLAYIMYTSGTTGKPKGNLTTHANITRVVKETNYISLSEKDTLLSLSNYAFDGFTFDVYGALLNGAKLVVADQATILHIGKLTETIQKENITVMFVTTALFNLLVDAGTEWMKGIRKVLFGGERSSVSHVKKAFAAMGPDRIIHVYGPTETTVFATFYPVNRIEDNAVSIPIGKPINETNAYILTENNRLQPIGAVGELCLSGTGVSRGYLNRPELTAEKFVPHPFNSGETMYRTGDLARWLPDGNIDFIGRIDDQVKIRGHRIELGEIEEELMRCQGVKEAVVIAKKRGNGDAALTAYVVPVRGAVVSNEEVRRQLARNLPAYMVPDAYIMLEELPLTANGKVNRRLLPEADGRPNPTEHRAPRNMTEEKLAIIWSEVLGRQQIGIDENFFEIGGHSLKAMAVTSRMLKDLAIDVPVNVLFEMPTIEGLAAYIDQGGHADDVKKTVFNQESTRHLFAFPPVLGYGIVYGKLAEQMPEYKIHAFDFIESDDRAVRYAEAISGLQPEGPLTLIGYSAGCGLAFEVAQTLEKNGRKVEKLLMIDSYMKNGVSDLEGRSIEADTAALMEANKDNEYMKIKTVADGIAKKMAAYYSYFVNLVHQGTVSCEIHLIKSEHAKPLPEWLSTWKEGTESSYDEYQGAGRHDEMLADVFVKTNADLIRQILGERAAVIGGA
;
A
#
# COMPACT_ATOMS: atom_id res chain seq x y z
N MET A 1 2.70 36.66 40.98
CA MET A 1 2.71 37.73 39.97
C MET A 1 4.00 38.52 40.09
N ARG A 2 4.57 38.98 38.98
CA ARG A 2 5.77 39.82 38.92
C ARG A 2 5.65 40.84 37.79
N THR A 3 6.40 41.92 37.90
CA THR A 3 6.44 43.01 36.92
C THR A 3 7.90 43.42 36.69
N ALA A 4 8.25 43.77 35.45
CA ALA A 4 9.53 44.35 35.07
C ALA A 4 9.30 45.54 34.13
N VAL A 5 9.96 46.67 34.40
CA VAL A 5 9.89 47.87 33.56
C VAL A 5 11.28 48.14 32.97
N PHE A 6 11.37 48.18 31.65
CA PHE A 6 12.60 48.43 30.91
C PHE A 6 12.55 49.82 30.28
N LYS A 7 13.48 50.70 30.64
CA LYS A 7 13.62 52.02 29.99
C LYS A 7 14.32 51.84 28.64
N LYS A 8 13.63 52.16 27.54
CA LYS A 8 14.12 52.01 26.15
C LYS A 8 14.57 53.34 25.53
N GLY A 9 14.16 54.47 26.13
CA GLY A 9 14.49 55.82 25.70
C GLY A 9 14.17 56.84 26.79
N GLN A 10 14.20 58.14 26.47
CA GLN A 10 13.94 59.20 27.47
C GLN A 10 12.53 59.07 28.06
N ASP A 11 11.52 58.90 27.20
CA ASP A 11 10.10 58.75 27.55
C ASP A 11 9.49 57.46 26.97
N ARG A 12 10.32 56.43 26.73
CA ARG A 12 9.88 55.14 26.16
C ARG A 12 10.22 54.00 27.10
N TYR A 13 9.21 53.20 27.43
CA TYR A 13 9.31 52.09 28.37
C TYR A 13 8.65 50.83 27.80
N GLU A 14 9.15 49.68 28.21
CA GLU A 14 8.52 48.38 27.96
C GLU A 14 8.17 47.77 29.31
N TRP A 15 6.90 47.41 29.50
CA TRP A 15 6.40 46.94 30.80
C TRP A 15 5.90 45.50 30.69
N VAL A 16 6.64 44.58 31.29
CA VAL A 16 6.35 43.15 31.23
C VAL A 16 5.71 42.70 32.53
N TRP A 17 4.48 42.21 32.45
CA TRP A 17 3.79 41.52 33.54
C TRP A 17 3.87 40.01 33.36
N SER A 18 4.03 39.27 34.45
CA SER A 18 3.87 37.81 34.43
C SER A 18 3.13 37.34 35.68
N TYR A 19 2.11 36.54 35.49
CA TYR A 19 1.37 35.89 36.56
C TYR A 19 1.12 34.41 36.21
N HIS A 20 0.74 33.62 37.21
CA HIS A 20 0.35 32.23 37.02
C HIS A 20 -1.18 32.16 37.01
N HIS A 21 -1.78 31.42 36.08
CA HIS A 21 -3.25 31.36 35.92
C HIS A 21 -4.00 30.90 37.19
N ILE A 22 -3.34 30.17 38.09
CA ILE A 22 -3.88 29.81 39.41
C ILE A 22 -4.32 31.03 40.25
N LEU A 23 -3.78 32.23 39.97
CA LEU A 23 -4.07 33.44 40.73
C LEU A 23 -5.11 34.33 40.04
N LEU A 24 -5.06 34.42 38.70
CA LEU A 24 -5.79 35.39 37.90
C LEU A 24 -6.11 34.81 36.53
N ASP A 25 -7.29 35.15 36.01
CA ASP A 25 -7.64 35.05 34.59
C ASP A 25 -7.52 36.42 33.87
N GLY A 26 -7.64 36.43 32.55
CA GLY A 26 -7.51 37.66 31.74
C GLY A 26 -8.54 38.73 32.08
N TRP A 27 -9.75 38.35 32.52
CA TRP A 27 -10.77 39.29 32.99
C TRP A 27 -10.33 39.99 34.28
N CYS A 28 -9.85 39.21 35.26
CA CYS A 28 -9.33 39.74 36.52
C CYS A 28 -8.13 40.66 36.31
N PHE A 29 -7.28 40.37 35.32
CA PHE A 29 -6.15 41.23 34.98
C PHE A 29 -6.61 42.63 34.57
N GLY A 30 -7.69 42.75 33.80
CA GLY A 30 -8.28 44.05 33.44
C GLY A 30 -8.73 44.87 34.65
N ILE A 31 -9.40 44.23 35.61
CA ILE A 31 -9.81 44.87 36.87
C ILE A 31 -8.59 45.40 37.64
N VAL A 32 -7.57 44.56 37.79
CA VAL A 32 -6.34 44.92 38.51
C VAL A 32 -5.62 46.10 37.85
N VAL A 33 -5.55 46.12 36.51
CA VAL A 33 -4.94 47.22 35.75
C VAL A 33 -5.75 48.52 35.89
N GLN A 34 -7.08 48.44 35.83
CA GLN A 34 -7.95 49.59 36.00
C GLN A 34 -7.78 50.24 37.39
N GLU A 35 -7.86 49.44 38.46
CA GLU A 35 -7.66 49.94 39.83
C GLU A 35 -6.24 50.47 40.03
N LEU A 36 -5.23 49.83 39.45
CA LEU A 36 -3.85 50.29 39.49
C LEU A 36 -3.69 51.68 38.87
N PHE A 37 -4.33 51.94 37.73
CA PHE A 37 -4.27 53.25 37.07
C PHE A 37 -5.06 54.33 37.82
N GLU A 38 -6.18 53.98 38.44
CA GLU A 38 -6.90 54.90 39.32
C GLU A 38 -6.03 55.35 40.49
N VAL A 39 -5.39 54.40 41.17
CA VAL A 39 -4.46 54.67 42.28
C VAL A 39 -3.24 55.45 41.79
N TYR A 40 -2.62 55.04 40.67
CA TYR A 40 -1.46 55.71 40.09
C TYR A 40 -1.73 57.19 39.80
N ASN A 41 -2.85 57.50 39.13
CA ASN A 41 -3.21 58.87 38.79
C ASN A 41 -3.49 59.71 40.04
N ALA A 42 -4.20 59.15 41.02
CA ALA A 42 -4.47 59.84 42.27
C ALA A 42 -3.19 60.15 43.04
N LEU A 43 -2.27 59.19 43.16
CA LEU A 43 -0.96 59.39 43.80
C LEU A 43 -0.11 60.41 43.06
N ARG A 44 -0.07 60.37 41.72
CA ARG A 44 0.65 61.33 40.88
C ARG A 44 0.15 62.76 41.08
N GLU A 45 -1.16 62.93 41.22
CA GLU A 45 -1.83 64.23 41.35
C GLU A 45 -1.99 64.68 42.81
N ASN A 46 -1.45 63.93 43.78
CA ASN A 46 -1.65 64.14 45.22
C ASN A 46 -3.14 64.23 45.63
N ARG A 47 -4.00 63.46 44.97
CA ARG A 47 -5.42 63.32 45.31
C ARG A 47 -5.66 62.08 46.17
N LEU A 48 -6.67 62.14 47.03
CA LEU A 48 -7.18 60.96 47.71
C LEU A 48 -7.86 60.02 46.69
N TYR A 49 -7.67 58.71 46.85
CA TYR A 49 -8.37 57.67 46.09
C TYR A 49 -9.28 56.85 47.00
N SER A 50 -10.34 56.28 46.43
CA SER A 50 -11.26 55.39 47.14
C SER A 50 -11.73 54.30 46.20
N LEU A 51 -11.22 53.09 46.39
CA LEU A 51 -11.68 51.90 45.66
C LEU A 51 -12.98 51.36 46.31
N GLY A 52 -13.82 50.72 45.52
CA GLY A 52 -15.01 50.03 46.03
C GLY A 52 -14.65 48.84 46.94
N PRO A 53 -15.56 48.36 47.78
CA PRO A 53 -15.32 47.18 48.60
C PRO A 53 -15.16 45.92 47.72
N VAL A 54 -14.02 45.23 47.84
CA VAL A 54 -13.72 44.01 47.08
C VAL A 54 -14.25 42.78 47.82
N LYS A 55 -15.04 41.94 47.16
CA LYS A 55 -15.47 40.64 47.70
C LYS A 55 -14.32 39.62 47.61
N PRO A 56 -14.00 38.88 48.69
CA PRO A 56 -12.85 37.97 48.69
C PRO A 56 -13.14 36.72 47.86
N TYR A 57 -12.16 36.24 47.09
CA TYR A 57 -12.23 34.97 46.33
C TYR A 57 -12.63 33.75 47.21
N LYS A 58 -12.36 33.82 48.51
CA LYS A 58 -12.82 32.84 49.51
C LYS A 58 -14.33 32.59 49.46
N ASP A 59 -15.14 33.60 49.14
CA ASP A 59 -16.60 33.43 49.08
C ASP A 59 -17.02 32.60 47.85
N TYR A 60 -16.27 32.67 46.74
CA TYR A 60 -16.43 31.75 45.61
C TYR A 60 -16.06 30.32 45.99
N ILE A 61 -14.97 30.12 46.75
CA ILE A 61 -14.60 28.77 47.24
C ILE A 61 -15.66 28.18 48.15
N LYS A 62 -16.24 28.97 49.07
CA LYS A 62 -17.37 28.51 49.91
C LYS A 62 -18.57 28.12 49.06
N TRP A 63 -18.90 28.92 48.05
CA TRP A 63 -19.97 28.59 47.12
C TRP A 63 -19.66 27.27 46.40
N LEU A 64 -18.44 27.09 45.88
CA LEU A 64 -18.00 25.89 45.17
C LEU A 64 -18.07 24.63 46.04
N GLU A 65 -17.66 24.73 47.32
CA GLU A 65 -17.76 23.63 48.30
C GLU A 65 -19.20 23.25 48.64
N SER A 66 -20.15 24.19 48.49
CA SER A 66 -21.57 23.95 48.74
C SER A 66 -22.31 23.32 47.54
N GLN A 67 -21.67 23.19 46.37
CA GLN A 67 -22.31 22.64 45.18
C GLN A 67 -22.38 21.10 45.20
N ASP A 68 -23.46 20.55 44.65
CA ASP A 68 -23.63 19.11 44.47
C ASP A 68 -22.87 18.62 43.23
N LYS A 69 -21.64 18.14 43.46
CA LYS A 69 -20.77 17.60 42.41
C LYS A 69 -21.37 16.39 41.70
N GLN A 70 -22.13 15.53 42.39
CA GLN A 70 -22.70 14.33 41.77
C GLN A 70 -23.80 14.70 40.79
N ARG A 71 -24.65 15.67 41.15
CA ARG A 71 -25.67 16.20 40.24
C ARG A 71 -25.06 16.78 38.96
N SER A 72 -23.98 17.56 39.08
CA SER A 72 -23.31 18.13 37.93
C SER A 72 -22.58 17.10 37.07
N LEU A 73 -22.00 16.06 37.68
CA LEU A 73 -21.43 14.92 36.93
C LEU A 73 -22.51 14.16 36.15
N ALA A 74 -23.66 13.89 36.77
CA ALA A 74 -24.78 13.22 36.10
C ALA A 74 -25.33 14.04 34.93
N TYR A 75 -25.37 15.37 35.05
CA TYR A 75 -25.70 16.26 33.92
C TYR A 75 -24.73 16.05 32.75
N TRP A 76 -23.42 16.11 33.01
CA TRP A 76 -22.42 15.96 31.96
C TRP A 76 -22.42 14.56 31.34
N GLU A 77 -22.63 13.52 32.14
CA GLU A 77 -22.81 12.15 31.64
C GLU A 77 -24.00 12.06 30.69
N HIS A 78 -25.16 12.63 31.07
CA HIS A 78 -26.34 12.64 30.24
C HIS A 78 -26.16 13.46 28.96
N HIS A 79 -25.59 14.67 29.07
CA HIS A 79 -25.36 15.58 27.94
C HIS A 79 -24.41 14.97 26.89
N LEU A 80 -23.40 14.22 27.35
CA LEU A 80 -22.38 13.61 26.50
C LEU A 80 -22.71 12.15 26.12
N ALA A 81 -23.82 11.59 26.62
CA ALA A 81 -24.21 10.22 26.38
C ALA A 81 -24.35 9.91 24.88
N GLY A 82 -23.77 8.80 24.44
CA GLY A 82 -23.83 8.35 23.05
C GLY A 82 -22.93 9.12 22.07
N PHE A 83 -22.11 10.06 22.55
CA PHE A 83 -21.05 10.63 21.72
C PHE A 83 -19.88 9.65 21.64
N GLU A 84 -19.56 9.16 20.45
CA GLU A 84 -18.41 8.29 20.20
C GLU A 84 -17.33 9.06 19.42
N GLY A 85 -16.18 9.31 20.05
CA GLY A 85 -14.98 9.80 19.37
C GLY A 85 -14.52 11.20 19.80
N GLN A 86 -14.02 11.96 18.83
CA GLN A 86 -13.44 13.30 19.00
C GLN A 86 -13.64 14.08 17.70
N THR A 87 -13.89 15.38 17.78
CA THR A 87 -13.96 16.25 16.59
C THR A 87 -12.60 16.90 16.35
N THR A 88 -11.88 16.40 15.36
CA THR A 88 -10.47 16.72 15.11
C THR A 88 -10.23 16.86 13.60
N PHE A 89 -9.34 17.77 13.20
CA PHE A 89 -8.86 17.84 11.82
C PHE A 89 -7.84 16.73 11.52
N SER A 90 -8.16 15.47 11.84
CA SER A 90 -7.23 14.34 11.87
C SER A 90 -6.42 14.17 10.59
N GLU A 91 -7.10 14.39 9.47
CA GLU A 91 -6.55 14.31 8.13
C GLU A 91 -5.52 15.42 7.85
N GLN A 92 -5.58 16.55 8.55
CA GLN A 92 -4.65 17.69 8.43
C GLN A 92 -3.53 17.65 9.47
N ARG A 93 -3.58 16.73 10.45
CA ARG A 93 -2.57 16.63 11.49
C ARG A 93 -1.33 15.94 10.97
N LYS A 94 -0.17 16.57 11.14
CA LYS A 94 1.15 15.96 10.91
C LYS A 94 1.46 14.97 12.02
N LYS A 95 2.27 13.95 11.69
CA LYS A 95 2.99 13.18 12.70
C LYS A 95 4.27 13.95 13.07
N PRO A 96 4.39 14.50 14.29
CA PRO A 96 5.55 15.30 14.64
C PRO A 96 6.82 14.43 14.69
N GLU A 97 7.88 14.86 13.97
CA GLU A 97 9.21 14.22 14.02
C GLU A 97 9.93 14.48 15.35
N GLN A 98 9.53 15.53 16.07
CA GLN A 98 10.08 15.93 17.37
C GLN A 98 8.95 16.21 18.36
N ALA A 99 9.09 15.72 19.59
CA ALA A 99 8.18 16.07 20.66
C ALA A 99 8.37 17.54 21.06
N GLY A 100 7.32 18.35 20.97
CA GLY A 100 7.36 19.75 21.36
C GLY A 100 6.16 20.57 20.86
N ASN A 101 5.84 21.65 21.56
CA ASN A 101 4.84 22.64 21.13
C ASN A 101 5.58 23.81 20.47
N GLN A 102 5.28 24.08 19.19
CA GLN A 102 5.73 25.28 18.48
C GLN A 102 4.50 26.17 18.20
N PRO A 103 4.17 27.10 19.11
CA PRO A 103 2.99 27.93 18.97
C PRO A 103 3.19 28.97 17.86
N GLU A 104 2.19 29.08 16.98
CA GLU A 104 2.06 30.16 15.99
C GLU A 104 0.64 30.74 16.06
N GLU A 105 0.49 31.97 15.57
CA GLU A 105 -0.78 32.69 15.57
C GLU A 105 -1.06 33.31 14.20
N LEU A 106 -2.32 33.21 13.75
CA LEU A 106 -2.84 33.92 12.59
C LEU A 106 -3.96 34.85 13.05
N LEU A 107 -3.70 36.16 13.05
CA LEU A 107 -4.69 37.20 13.34
C LEU A 107 -5.36 37.69 12.05
N PHE A 108 -6.66 37.91 12.11
CA PHE A 108 -7.47 38.45 11.02
C PHE A 108 -8.75 39.09 11.55
N THR A 109 -9.39 39.95 10.76
CA THR A 109 -10.64 40.62 11.15
C THR A 109 -11.79 40.20 10.25
N LEU A 110 -12.99 40.19 10.81
CA LEU A 110 -14.23 40.25 10.04
C LEU A 110 -14.50 41.72 9.70
N PRO A 111 -14.70 42.08 8.42
CA PRO A 111 -14.94 43.47 8.02
C PRO A 111 -16.10 44.09 8.80
N LYS A 112 -16.07 45.42 8.96
CA LYS A 112 -17.07 46.17 9.73
C LYS A 112 -18.51 45.85 9.33
N GLU A 113 -18.82 45.88 8.04
CA GLU A 113 -20.16 45.59 7.52
C GLU A 113 -20.65 44.19 7.90
N ASP A 114 -19.80 43.17 7.68
CA ASP A 114 -20.09 41.78 8.05
C ASP A 114 -20.26 41.63 9.58
N THR A 115 -19.45 42.33 10.38
CA THR A 115 -19.50 42.32 11.86
C THR A 115 -20.80 42.92 12.39
N GLU A 116 -21.24 44.04 11.82
CA GLU A 116 -22.50 44.70 12.20
C GLU A 116 -23.69 43.78 11.93
N VAL A 117 -23.77 43.16 10.75
CA VAL A 117 -24.87 42.25 10.40
C VAL A 117 -24.82 40.98 11.26
N PHE A 118 -23.65 40.40 11.47
CA PHE A 118 -23.50 39.22 12.32
C PHE A 118 -23.92 39.50 13.78
N THR A 119 -23.58 40.68 14.29
CA THR A 119 -23.99 41.14 15.62
C THR A 119 -25.50 41.36 15.71
N GLN A 120 -26.11 41.94 14.66
CA GLN A 120 -27.56 42.13 14.60
C GLN A 120 -28.30 40.79 14.54
N LEU A 121 -27.79 39.82 13.78
CA LEU A 121 -28.33 38.46 13.70
C LEU A 121 -28.35 37.79 15.08
N ALA A 122 -27.22 37.80 15.80
CA ALA A 122 -27.16 37.25 17.16
C ALA A 122 -28.16 37.94 18.10
N LYS A 123 -28.28 39.28 18.03
CA LYS A 123 -29.24 40.04 18.83
C LYS A 123 -30.70 39.71 18.50
N ALA A 124 -31.04 39.57 17.21
CA ALA A 124 -32.38 39.27 16.75
C ALA A 124 -32.89 37.91 17.25
N HIS A 125 -31.97 36.96 17.43
CA HIS A 125 -32.28 35.63 17.98
C HIS A 125 -32.02 35.51 19.49
N HIS A 126 -31.79 36.63 20.19
CA HIS A 126 -31.55 36.68 21.64
C HIS A 126 -30.38 35.79 22.11
N THR A 127 -29.31 35.71 21.32
CA THR A 127 -28.13 34.92 21.63
C THR A 127 -26.87 35.77 21.75
N THR A 128 -25.82 35.20 22.32
CA THR A 128 -24.51 35.87 22.36
C THR A 128 -23.78 35.76 21.02
N LEU A 129 -22.85 36.69 20.76
CA LEU A 129 -21.91 36.60 19.63
C LEU A 129 -21.05 35.32 19.71
N SER A 130 -20.68 34.90 20.93
CA SER A 130 -19.96 33.64 21.16
C SER A 130 -20.77 32.44 20.68
N THR A 131 -22.06 32.35 21.04
CA THR A 131 -22.95 31.27 20.60
C THR A 131 -23.10 31.25 19.07
N ALA A 132 -23.24 32.42 18.43
CA ALA A 132 -23.30 32.53 16.98
C ALA A 132 -22.01 32.04 16.32
N LEU A 133 -20.84 32.44 16.85
CA LEU A 133 -19.54 31.98 16.33
C LEU A 133 -19.34 30.47 16.51
N GLN A 134 -19.75 29.91 17.65
CA GLN A 134 -19.75 28.46 17.90
C GLN A 134 -20.62 27.70 16.88
N ALA A 135 -21.78 28.25 16.51
CA ALA A 135 -22.63 27.67 15.48
C ALA A 135 -21.93 27.68 14.10
N VAL A 136 -21.33 28.80 13.70
CA VAL A 136 -20.55 28.88 12.44
C VAL A 136 -19.41 27.86 12.43
N TRP A 137 -18.67 27.77 13.55
CA TRP A 137 -17.59 26.80 13.69
C TRP A 137 -18.07 25.37 13.57
N SER A 138 -19.24 25.04 14.13
CA SER A 138 -19.87 23.73 14.02
C SER A 138 -20.20 23.37 12.56
N VAL A 139 -20.67 24.34 11.77
CA VAL A 139 -20.92 24.15 10.32
C VAL A 139 -19.62 23.86 9.58
N LEU A 140 -18.52 24.52 9.93
CA LEU A 140 -17.22 24.25 9.31
C LEU A 140 -16.68 22.87 9.70
N LEU A 141 -16.73 22.53 10.98
CA LEU A 141 -16.31 21.23 11.51
C LEU A 141 -17.09 20.07 10.89
N SER A 142 -18.39 20.23 10.65
CA SER A 142 -19.22 19.17 10.05
C SER A 142 -18.72 18.73 8.68
N ARG A 143 -18.11 19.65 7.91
CA ARG A 143 -17.54 19.34 6.59
C ARG A 143 -16.28 18.50 6.66
N TYR A 144 -15.45 18.73 7.68
CA TYR A 144 -14.23 17.97 7.91
C TYR A 144 -14.50 16.61 8.59
N GLN A 145 -15.50 16.54 9.50
CA GLN A 145 -15.86 15.28 10.17
C GLN A 145 -16.80 14.39 9.37
N ARG A 146 -17.53 14.97 8.39
CA ARG A 146 -18.71 14.32 7.77
C ARG A 146 -19.72 13.84 8.82
N SER A 147 -19.87 14.61 9.89
CA SER A 147 -20.76 14.32 11.02
C SER A 147 -21.55 15.57 11.39
N ARG A 148 -22.79 15.37 11.82
CA ARG A 148 -23.64 16.41 12.43
C ARG A 148 -23.66 16.32 13.96
N ASP A 149 -22.87 15.42 14.55
CA ASP A 149 -22.63 15.28 15.99
C ASP A 149 -21.15 15.60 16.26
N LEU A 150 -20.91 16.74 16.91
CA LEU A 150 -19.60 17.40 17.02
C LEU A 150 -19.32 17.80 18.46
N ILE A 151 -18.05 17.89 18.85
CA ILE A 151 -17.64 18.35 20.18
C ILE A 151 -16.37 19.21 20.15
N PHE A 152 -16.36 20.31 20.89
CA PHE A 152 -15.15 21.13 21.11
C PHE A 152 -15.21 21.77 22.49
N GLY A 153 -14.10 22.30 22.98
CA GLY A 153 -14.12 23.02 24.25
C GLY A 153 -14.57 24.48 24.05
N THR A 154 -15.26 25.02 25.04
CA THR A 154 -15.55 26.45 25.12
C THR A 154 -15.09 27.00 26.46
N VAL A 155 -14.48 28.18 26.44
CA VAL A 155 -14.11 28.90 27.66
C VAL A 155 -15.32 29.67 28.16
N VAL A 156 -15.73 29.38 29.39
CA VAL A 156 -16.83 30.04 30.09
C VAL A 156 -16.30 30.97 31.17
N SER A 157 -17.10 31.96 31.59
CA SER A 157 -16.68 32.94 32.63
C SER A 157 -16.43 32.28 33.99
N GLY A 158 -17.18 31.21 34.31
CA GLY A 158 -17.17 30.56 35.62
C GLY A 158 -17.59 31.47 36.78
N ARG A 159 -18.38 32.51 36.47
CA ARG A 159 -18.89 33.50 37.42
C ARG A 159 -20.39 33.27 37.65
N PRO A 160 -20.79 32.49 38.67
CA PRO A 160 -22.19 32.14 38.88
C PRO A 160 -23.02 33.34 39.36
N ALA A 161 -24.21 33.52 38.78
CA ALA A 161 -25.12 34.62 39.11
C ALA A 161 -25.57 34.62 40.59
N ASP A 162 -25.56 33.46 41.25
CA ASP A 162 -25.92 33.30 42.67
C ASP A 162 -25.00 34.09 43.62
N ILE A 163 -23.77 34.39 43.18
CA ILE A 163 -22.83 35.20 43.93
C ILE A 163 -22.99 36.66 43.50
N GLN A 164 -23.76 37.43 44.26
CA GLN A 164 -23.94 38.85 44.00
C GLN A 164 -22.57 39.57 43.90
N GLY A 165 -22.31 40.30 42.80
CA GLY A 165 -21.05 41.04 42.61
C GLY A 165 -19.85 40.18 42.24
N VAL A 166 -20.06 38.93 41.79
CA VAL A 166 -18.99 38.04 41.30
C VAL A 166 -18.16 38.63 40.17
N GLU A 167 -18.74 39.51 39.35
CA GLU A 167 -18.07 40.16 38.20
C GLU A 167 -16.86 41.02 38.60
N HIS A 168 -16.83 41.49 39.84
CA HIS A 168 -15.74 42.32 40.38
C HIS A 168 -14.75 41.53 41.25
N MET A 169 -14.96 40.22 41.42
CA MET A 169 -14.05 39.38 42.20
C MET A 169 -12.79 39.06 41.41
N VAL A 170 -11.65 39.08 42.10
CA VAL A 170 -10.32 38.80 41.54
C VAL A 170 -9.86 37.41 41.97
N GLY A 171 -9.60 36.52 41.01
CA GLY A 171 -9.24 35.12 41.22
C GLY A 171 -9.27 34.31 39.92
N LEU A 172 -9.23 32.97 40.02
CA LEU A 172 -9.42 32.08 38.87
C LEU A 172 -10.90 31.68 38.76
N PHE A 173 -11.59 32.14 37.72
CA PHE A 173 -12.98 31.79 37.46
C PHE A 173 -13.17 31.02 36.16
N ILE A 174 -12.46 31.43 35.10
CA ILE A 174 -12.64 30.82 33.78
C ILE A 174 -12.45 29.30 33.84
N ASN A 175 -13.27 28.58 33.08
CA ASN A 175 -13.17 27.14 32.95
C ASN A 175 -13.37 26.72 31.50
N VAL A 176 -12.82 25.56 31.13
CA VAL A 176 -13.07 24.94 29.83
C VAL A 176 -14.09 23.84 30.03
N VAL A 177 -15.20 23.90 29.31
CA VAL A 177 -16.25 22.88 29.33
C VAL A 177 -16.47 22.32 27.92
N PRO A 178 -16.84 21.03 27.79
CA PRO A 178 -17.16 20.47 26.48
C PRO A 178 -18.48 21.06 25.97
N LYS A 179 -18.50 21.40 24.68
CA LYS A 179 -19.69 21.83 23.95
C LYS A 179 -19.98 20.80 22.87
N ARG A 180 -20.99 19.97 23.10
CA ARG A 180 -21.51 19.03 22.09
C ARG A 180 -22.57 19.73 21.26
N VAL A 181 -22.52 19.55 19.94
CA VAL A 181 -23.44 20.16 18.99
C VAL A 181 -24.00 19.08 18.08
N THR A 182 -25.32 18.97 18.06
CA THR A 182 -26.07 18.02 17.22
C THR A 182 -27.12 18.75 16.41
N PHE A 183 -27.22 18.47 15.10
CA PHE A 183 -28.27 19.06 14.24
C PHE A 183 -28.76 18.09 13.15
N GLY A 184 -29.96 18.34 12.64
CA GLY A 184 -30.58 17.55 11.57
C GLY A 184 -30.22 18.05 10.17
N ALA A 185 -30.58 17.27 9.14
CA ALA A 185 -30.27 17.59 7.74
C ALA A 185 -30.95 18.88 7.22
N HIS A 186 -32.04 19.30 7.85
CA HIS A 186 -32.80 20.49 7.47
C HIS A 186 -32.69 21.64 8.48
N THR A 187 -31.88 21.45 9.54
CA THR A 187 -31.70 22.49 10.56
C THR A 187 -31.12 23.75 9.92
N THR A 188 -31.68 24.90 10.27
CA THR A 188 -31.18 26.22 9.83
C THR A 188 -30.18 26.79 10.83
N PHE A 189 -29.51 27.89 10.48
CA PHE A 189 -28.60 28.55 11.41
C PHE A 189 -29.33 29.12 12.63
N THR A 190 -30.51 29.69 12.41
CA THR A 190 -31.33 30.33 13.46
C THR A 190 -31.83 29.31 14.48
N GLU A 191 -32.24 28.13 14.02
CA GLU A 191 -32.60 26.99 14.86
C GLU A 191 -31.41 26.48 15.68
N LEU A 192 -30.24 26.30 15.05
CA LEU A 192 -29.05 25.84 15.74
C LEU A 192 -28.62 26.81 16.85
N VAL A 193 -28.56 28.11 16.55
CA VAL A 193 -28.14 29.13 17.52
C VAL A 193 -29.09 29.20 18.73
N ALA A 194 -30.41 29.07 18.50
CA ALA A 194 -31.39 29.00 19.58
C ALA A 194 -31.18 27.77 20.48
N GLU A 195 -30.93 26.60 19.90
CA GLU A 195 -30.65 25.37 20.64
C GLU A 195 -29.33 25.47 21.42
N LEU A 196 -28.27 26.00 20.81
CA LEU A 196 -26.98 26.20 21.50
C LEU A 196 -27.09 27.17 22.68
N GLN A 197 -27.94 28.20 22.56
CA GLN A 197 -28.22 29.14 23.63
C GLN A 197 -28.99 28.48 24.78
N LYS A 198 -30.00 27.67 24.47
CA LYS A 198 -30.74 26.88 25.46
C LYS A 198 -29.79 25.94 26.23
N GLN A 199 -28.94 25.20 25.51
CA GLN A 199 -27.94 24.33 26.12
C GLN A 199 -26.93 25.10 26.98
N ALA A 200 -26.57 26.33 26.61
CA ALA A 200 -25.67 27.14 27.41
C ALA A 200 -26.28 27.52 28.77
N LEU A 201 -27.59 27.82 28.81
CA LEU A 201 -28.33 28.09 30.05
C LEU A 201 -28.48 26.84 30.91
N GLU A 202 -28.75 25.68 30.30
CA GLU A 202 -28.81 24.39 31.01
C GLU A 202 -27.46 23.98 31.61
N ALA A 203 -26.36 24.30 30.92
CA ALA A 203 -25.02 23.99 31.40
C ALA A 203 -24.51 24.93 32.50
N GLU A 204 -25.04 26.17 32.60
CA GLU A 204 -24.54 27.22 33.51
C GLU A 204 -24.36 26.76 34.97
N PRO A 205 -25.33 26.08 35.61
CA PRO A 205 -25.16 25.60 37.00
C PRO A 205 -24.09 24.52 37.16
N HIS A 206 -23.61 23.94 36.06
CA HIS A 206 -22.69 22.80 36.02
C HIS A 206 -21.30 23.16 35.49
N GLN A 207 -21.10 24.42 35.07
CA GLN A 207 -19.86 24.93 34.48
C GLN A 207 -18.67 24.99 35.45
N TYR A 208 -18.92 24.88 36.76
CA TYR A 208 -17.85 24.85 37.76
C TYR A 208 -17.08 23.52 37.79
N MET A 209 -17.59 22.47 37.12
CA MET A 209 -16.96 21.16 37.07
C MET A 209 -15.68 21.20 36.23
N PRO A 210 -14.52 20.74 36.76
CA PRO A 210 -13.30 20.67 35.98
C PRO A 210 -13.43 19.69 34.80
N LEU A 211 -12.87 20.05 33.65
CA LEU A 211 -12.90 19.19 32.46
C LEU A 211 -12.36 17.78 32.72
N TYR A 212 -11.27 17.65 33.50
CA TYR A 212 -10.66 16.35 33.79
C TYR A 212 -11.59 15.44 34.61
N ASP A 213 -12.44 16.00 35.47
CA ASP A 213 -13.44 15.22 36.22
C ASP A 213 -14.53 14.72 35.28
N ILE A 214 -15.00 15.59 34.36
CA ILE A 214 -15.97 15.23 33.32
C ILE A 214 -15.43 14.09 32.45
N GLN A 215 -14.20 14.24 31.93
CA GLN A 215 -13.56 13.25 31.06
C GLN A 215 -13.29 11.91 31.76
N SER A 216 -12.87 11.95 33.02
CA SER A 216 -12.60 10.75 33.82
C SER A 216 -13.89 9.97 34.08
N HIS A 217 -15.00 10.66 34.33
CA HIS A 217 -16.27 10.03 34.66
C HIS A 217 -16.91 9.30 33.47
N ILE A 218 -16.77 9.85 32.26
CA ILE A 218 -17.29 9.25 31.01
C ILE A 218 -16.26 8.37 30.28
N ALA A 219 -15.10 8.13 30.89
CA ALA A 219 -13.97 7.37 30.32
C ALA A 219 -13.48 7.87 28.93
N ALA A 220 -13.50 9.19 28.70
CA ALA A 220 -13.08 9.81 27.44
C ALA A 220 -11.89 10.78 27.64
N PRO A 221 -10.65 10.28 27.77
CA PRO A 221 -9.48 11.09 28.12
C PRO A 221 -9.13 12.18 27.08
N ASN A 222 -9.55 12.01 25.81
CA ASN A 222 -9.31 12.96 24.72
C ASN A 222 -10.62 13.53 24.14
N LEU A 223 -11.60 13.80 25.01
CA LEU A 223 -12.93 14.27 24.62
C LEU A 223 -12.93 15.49 23.67
N ILE A 224 -12.06 16.48 23.93
CA ILE A 224 -11.97 17.70 23.10
C ILE A 224 -10.57 17.87 22.52
N ASP A 225 -10.48 18.30 21.26
CA ASP A 225 -9.22 18.49 20.52
C ASP A 225 -8.75 19.96 20.45
N HIS A 226 -9.71 20.88 20.50
CA HIS A 226 -9.50 22.30 20.31
C HIS A 226 -10.56 23.08 21.09
N ILE A 227 -10.29 24.36 21.31
CA ILE A 227 -11.18 25.25 22.07
C ILE A 227 -11.54 26.52 21.31
N ILE A 228 -12.71 27.07 21.65
CA ILE A 228 -13.14 28.40 21.25
C ILE A 228 -13.16 29.32 22.46
N VAL A 229 -12.52 30.47 22.33
CA VAL A 229 -12.46 31.51 23.35
C VAL A 229 -13.09 32.78 22.79
N PHE A 230 -14.07 33.32 23.49
CA PHE A 230 -14.62 34.64 23.17
C PHE A 230 -14.18 35.62 24.26
N GLU A 231 -13.19 36.45 23.94
CA GLU A 231 -12.55 37.37 24.87
C GLU A 231 -13.34 38.68 24.95
N ASN A 232 -14.12 38.83 26.02
CA ASN A 232 -14.78 40.09 26.38
C ASN A 232 -13.93 40.86 27.40
N TYR A 233 -12.63 41.07 27.16
CA TYR A 233 -11.80 41.71 28.19
C TYR A 233 -12.14 43.20 28.37
N PRO A 234 -12.36 43.66 29.63
CA PRO A 234 -12.53 45.08 29.94
C PRO A 234 -11.29 45.92 29.62
N LEU A 235 -10.14 45.28 29.35
CA LEU A 235 -8.85 45.93 29.12
C LEU A 235 -8.84 46.85 27.89
N GLN A 236 -9.51 46.47 26.80
CA GLN A 236 -9.60 47.31 25.60
C GLN A 236 -10.54 48.51 25.81
N GLU A 237 -11.65 48.32 26.52
CA GLU A 237 -12.57 49.41 26.88
C GLU A 237 -11.95 50.36 27.90
N ALA A 238 -11.25 49.82 28.90
CA ALA A 238 -10.52 50.60 29.90
C ALA A 238 -9.45 51.45 29.21
N ASN A 239 -8.67 50.90 28.26
CA ASN A 239 -7.67 51.67 27.54
C ASN A 239 -8.28 52.79 26.67
N LYS A 240 -9.38 52.52 25.95
CA LYS A 240 -10.11 53.56 25.21
C LYS A 240 -10.65 54.66 26.13
N GLN A 241 -11.22 54.29 27.28
CA GLN A 241 -11.70 55.24 28.29
C GLN A 241 -10.56 56.00 28.99
N HIS A 242 -9.36 55.45 29.05
CA HIS A 242 -8.18 56.05 29.66
C HIS A 242 -7.36 56.92 28.71
N GLU A 243 -7.40 56.69 27.39
CA GLU A 243 -6.93 57.67 26.39
C GLU A 243 -7.71 58.99 26.50
N GLU A 244 -8.99 58.95 26.87
CA GLU A 244 -9.82 60.12 27.18
C GLU A 244 -9.49 60.76 28.55
N LYS A 245 -8.82 60.03 29.46
CA LYS A 245 -8.45 60.48 30.82
C LYS A 245 -6.93 60.46 31.02
N ASN A 246 -6.24 61.44 30.43
CA ASN A 246 -4.83 61.84 30.61
C ASN A 246 -3.96 61.03 31.62
N LEU A 247 -3.61 59.78 31.28
CA LEU A 247 -2.73 58.88 32.05
C LEU A 247 -1.29 59.40 32.17
N GLY A 248 -0.91 60.46 31.46
CA GLY A 248 0.44 61.00 31.39
C GLY A 248 1.47 60.07 30.74
N PHE A 249 1.02 58.97 30.14
CA PHE A 249 1.75 58.12 29.21
C PHE A 249 0.74 57.51 28.22
N THR A 250 1.22 57.07 27.05
CA THR A 250 0.44 56.30 26.07
C THR A 250 0.84 54.83 26.12
N MET A 251 -0.11 53.94 25.85
CA MET A 251 0.16 52.51 25.69
C MET A 251 0.10 52.18 24.19
N ASP A 252 1.26 52.22 23.55
CA ASP A 252 1.35 52.11 22.08
C ASP A 252 1.06 50.68 21.58
N ASP A 253 1.37 49.65 22.38
CA ASP A 253 1.17 48.24 22.03
C ASP A 253 0.98 47.38 23.29
N ILE A 254 0.12 46.36 23.21
CA ILE A 254 -0.13 45.37 24.25
C ILE A 254 -0.14 43.99 23.62
N THR A 255 0.86 43.19 23.96
CA THR A 255 0.92 41.78 23.57
C THR A 255 0.68 40.89 24.78
N VAL A 256 -0.31 39.99 24.68
CA VAL A 256 -0.59 38.98 25.70
C VAL A 256 -0.08 37.64 25.18
N PHE A 257 0.75 36.95 25.98
CA PHE A 257 1.22 35.60 25.66
C PHE A 257 0.60 34.59 26.62
N GLU A 258 -0.23 33.70 26.08
CA GLU A 258 -0.80 32.56 26.80
C GLU A 258 -0.38 31.26 26.13
N LYS A 259 -0.01 30.26 26.95
CA LYS A 259 0.33 28.94 26.45
C LYS A 259 -0.93 28.06 26.49
N SER A 260 -1.49 27.74 25.33
CA SER A 260 -2.59 26.77 25.23
C SER A 260 -2.08 25.32 25.34
N ASN A 261 -2.92 24.46 25.91
CA ASN A 261 -2.73 23.01 25.97
C ASN A 261 -3.27 22.27 24.74
N TYR A 262 -3.91 22.98 23.81
CA TYR A 262 -4.50 22.43 22.59
C TYR A 262 -3.71 22.86 21.37
N ASP A 263 -3.62 21.97 20.38
CA ASP A 263 -2.89 22.21 19.13
C ASP A 263 -3.60 23.22 18.21
N LEU A 264 -4.86 23.55 18.48
CA LEU A 264 -5.61 24.59 17.77
C LEU A 264 -6.58 25.30 18.72
N ASN A 265 -6.67 26.61 18.60
CA ASN A 265 -7.56 27.47 19.37
C ASN A 265 -8.11 28.56 18.46
N LEU A 266 -9.43 28.77 18.48
CA LEU A 266 -10.09 29.91 17.84
C LEU A 266 -10.42 30.94 18.92
N LEU A 267 -9.80 32.10 18.85
CA LEU A 267 -10.09 33.22 19.74
C LEU A 267 -10.81 34.31 18.95
N ALA A 268 -11.77 34.97 19.59
CA ALA A 268 -12.50 36.09 19.02
C ALA A 268 -12.72 37.18 20.07
N SER A 269 -12.66 38.44 19.65
CA SER A 269 -13.03 39.58 20.51
C SER A 269 -13.92 40.58 19.75
N PRO A 270 -14.88 41.21 20.45
CA PRO A 270 -15.79 42.16 19.83
C PRO A 270 -15.06 43.47 19.46
N GLY A 271 -15.56 44.16 18.45
CA GLY A 271 -15.00 45.43 17.98
C GLY A 271 -15.84 46.03 16.85
N GLU A 272 -15.45 47.20 16.33
CA GLU A 272 -16.02 47.70 15.07
C GLU A 272 -15.78 46.71 13.93
N GLU A 273 -14.62 46.09 13.93
CA GLU A 273 -14.32 44.86 13.21
C GLU A 273 -14.09 43.77 14.25
N MET A 274 -14.77 42.63 14.13
CA MET A 274 -14.54 41.51 15.06
C MET A 274 -13.15 40.93 14.79
N LEU A 275 -12.30 40.92 15.82
CA LEU A 275 -10.96 40.35 15.73
C LEU A 275 -11.05 38.84 15.96
N LEU A 276 -10.39 38.07 15.09
CA LEU A 276 -10.32 36.63 15.13
C LEU A 276 -8.84 36.20 15.12
N LYS A 277 -8.52 35.16 15.89
CA LYS A 277 -7.18 34.60 15.97
C LYS A 277 -7.23 33.08 15.97
N LEU A 278 -6.47 32.46 15.06
CA LEU A 278 -6.20 31.03 15.09
C LEU A 278 -4.81 30.82 15.69
N ALA A 279 -4.75 30.34 16.93
CA ALA A 279 -3.50 29.97 17.60
C ALA A 279 -3.31 28.45 17.49
N TYR A 280 -2.21 28.01 16.87
CA TYR A 280 -2.00 26.60 16.51
C TYR A 280 -0.57 26.13 16.77
N ASN A 281 -0.41 24.81 16.90
CA ASN A 281 0.89 24.15 16.98
C ASN A 281 1.40 23.82 15.57
N ARG A 282 2.47 24.48 15.11
CA ARG A 282 3.07 24.28 13.78
C ARG A 282 3.58 22.86 13.54
N ASN A 283 3.92 22.14 14.62
CA ASN A 283 4.32 20.75 14.55
C ASN A 283 3.15 19.82 14.18
N VAL A 284 1.90 20.29 14.36
CA VAL A 284 0.68 19.54 14.06
C VAL A 284 -0.01 20.06 12.81
N PHE A 285 -0.10 21.37 12.60
CA PHE A 285 -0.80 21.96 11.46
C PHE A 285 0.14 22.71 10.51
N GLU A 286 -0.08 22.55 9.21
CA GLU A 286 0.59 23.38 8.21
C GLU A 286 0.03 24.81 8.21
N PRO A 287 0.86 25.85 8.12
CA PRO A 287 0.38 27.23 7.99
C PRO A 287 -0.56 27.45 6.78
N SER A 288 -0.35 26.71 5.69
CA SER A 288 -1.21 26.75 4.51
C SER A 288 -2.64 26.29 4.80
N PHE A 289 -2.79 25.27 5.66
CA PHE A 289 -4.11 24.80 6.11
C PHE A 289 -4.79 25.86 6.99
N ILE A 290 -4.07 26.48 7.93
CA ILE A 290 -4.64 27.51 8.81
C ILE A 290 -5.11 28.74 8.02
N LEU A 291 -4.36 29.15 6.98
CA LEU A 291 -4.78 30.20 6.05
C LEU A 291 -6.06 29.82 5.29
N GLN A 292 -6.17 28.57 4.86
CA GLN A 292 -7.36 28.07 4.19
C GLN A 292 -8.56 28.04 5.13
N LEU A 293 -8.37 27.59 6.37
CA LEU A 293 -9.38 27.53 7.41
C LEU A 293 -9.92 28.93 7.77
N LYS A 294 -9.04 29.95 7.80
CA LYS A 294 -9.44 31.37 7.90
C LYS A 294 -10.41 31.75 6.79
N GLU A 295 -10.03 31.52 5.52
CA GLU A 295 -10.85 31.95 4.38
C GLU A 295 -12.20 31.21 4.35
N GLN A 296 -12.23 29.95 4.77
CA GLN A 296 -13.46 29.17 4.91
C GLN A 296 -14.36 29.69 6.03
N LEU A 297 -13.79 30.02 7.20
CA LEU A 297 -14.53 30.61 8.32
C LEU A 297 -15.17 31.94 7.91
N LEU A 298 -14.41 32.83 7.26
CA LEU A 298 -14.94 34.10 6.75
C LEU A 298 -16.03 33.89 5.69
N THR A 299 -15.87 32.89 4.81
CA THR A 299 -16.88 32.55 3.80
C THR A 299 -18.15 32.03 4.45
N ALA A 300 -18.05 31.15 5.45
CA ALA A 300 -19.17 30.60 6.19
C ALA A 300 -19.97 31.71 6.91
N ILE A 301 -19.28 32.65 7.57
CA ILE A 301 -19.94 33.80 8.21
C ILE A 301 -20.75 34.60 7.16
N ARG A 302 -20.15 34.92 6.00
CA ARG A 302 -20.81 35.70 4.94
C ARG A 302 -22.02 35.00 4.34
N GLU A 303 -21.94 33.70 4.09
CA GLU A 303 -23.07 32.93 3.59
C GLU A 303 -24.22 32.89 4.61
N ILE A 304 -23.89 32.73 5.90
CA ILE A 304 -24.88 32.68 6.98
C ILE A 304 -25.58 34.02 7.18
N ILE A 305 -24.85 35.14 7.20
CA ILE A 305 -25.48 36.47 7.35
C ILE A 305 -26.36 36.84 6.15
N THR A 306 -26.08 36.25 4.97
CA THR A 306 -26.87 36.48 3.75
C THR A 306 -28.11 35.58 3.70
N ASN A 307 -27.98 34.31 4.12
CA ASN A 307 -29.02 33.28 4.01
C ASN A 307 -29.21 32.49 5.32
N PRO A 308 -29.66 33.13 6.43
CA PRO A 308 -29.71 32.49 7.75
C PRO A 308 -30.73 31.34 7.85
N GLU A 309 -31.75 31.34 6.98
CA GLU A 309 -32.82 30.32 6.92
C GLU A 309 -32.49 29.15 5.99
N GLN A 310 -31.32 29.16 5.36
CA GLN A 310 -30.88 28.04 4.52
C GLN A 310 -30.48 26.84 5.40
N PRO A 311 -30.77 25.59 4.97
CA PRO A 311 -30.26 24.41 5.65
C PRO A 311 -28.73 24.44 5.81
N LEU A 312 -28.24 24.09 7.00
CA LEU A 312 -26.82 24.16 7.35
C LEU A 312 -25.92 23.34 6.42
N ASP A 313 -26.43 22.23 5.87
CA ASP A 313 -25.70 21.38 4.92
C ASP A 313 -25.50 22.04 3.55
N ASP A 314 -26.31 23.04 3.21
CA ASP A 314 -26.23 23.77 1.94
C ASP A 314 -25.39 25.06 2.02
N ILE A 315 -25.01 25.50 3.23
CA ILE A 315 -24.13 26.66 3.41
C ILE A 315 -22.79 26.40 2.71
N CYS A 316 -22.33 27.34 1.88
CA CYS A 316 -21.04 27.21 1.20
C CYS A 316 -19.90 27.62 2.13
N VAL A 317 -18.98 26.69 2.43
CA VAL A 317 -17.78 26.99 3.22
C VAL A 317 -16.54 27.22 2.35
N VAL A 318 -16.62 26.86 1.07
CA VAL A 318 -15.51 26.95 0.12
C VAL A 318 -15.39 28.37 -0.41
N SER A 319 -14.24 29.01 -0.23
CA SER A 319 -14.01 30.38 -0.70
C SER A 319 -14.06 30.47 -2.24
N LYS A 320 -14.31 31.66 -2.80
CA LYS A 320 -14.32 31.86 -4.26
C LYS A 320 -13.01 31.42 -4.94
N LYS A 321 -11.87 31.73 -4.32
CA LYS A 321 -10.54 31.33 -4.82
C LYS A 321 -10.37 29.81 -4.77
N GLU A 322 -10.80 29.17 -3.69
CA GLU A 322 -10.72 27.71 -3.56
C GLU A 322 -11.66 27.00 -4.55
N LYS A 323 -12.85 27.54 -4.77
CA LYS A 323 -13.81 27.03 -5.76
C LYS A 323 -13.23 27.06 -7.18
N GLU A 324 -12.54 28.13 -7.56
CA GLU A 324 -11.84 28.22 -8.84
C GLU A 324 -10.78 27.10 -8.98
N ARG A 325 -10.02 26.85 -7.91
CA ARG A 325 -9.02 25.77 -7.91
C ARG A 325 -9.65 24.40 -8.08
N LEU A 326 -10.70 24.12 -7.31
CA LEU A 326 -11.41 22.84 -7.32
C LEU A 326 -12.13 22.57 -8.65
N LEU A 327 -12.69 23.61 -9.29
CA LEU A 327 -13.44 23.45 -10.54
C LEU A 327 -12.55 23.51 -11.79
N HIS A 328 -11.46 24.28 -11.76
CA HIS A 328 -10.70 24.62 -12.97
C HIS A 328 -9.19 24.38 -12.89
N GLU A 329 -8.52 24.61 -11.75
CA GLU A 329 -7.05 24.41 -11.64
C GLU A 329 -6.68 22.93 -11.48
N PHE A 330 -7.42 22.20 -10.65
CA PHE A 330 -7.19 20.78 -10.37
C PHE A 330 -7.78 19.86 -11.43
N ASN A 331 -8.64 20.42 -12.28
CA ASN A 331 -9.32 19.73 -13.37
C ASN A 331 -8.78 20.21 -14.71
N GLY A 332 -8.87 19.36 -15.74
CA GLY A 332 -8.47 19.73 -17.09
C GLY A 332 -9.58 20.47 -17.83
N GLN A 333 -9.25 21.17 -18.92
CA GLN A 333 -10.29 21.53 -19.88
C GLN A 333 -10.78 20.26 -20.59
N VAL A 334 -12.05 19.93 -20.42
CA VAL A 334 -12.71 18.87 -21.20
C VAL A 334 -13.08 19.46 -22.56
N GLN A 335 -12.08 19.60 -23.44
CA GLN A 335 -12.35 19.78 -24.86
C GLN A 335 -12.23 18.40 -25.49
N ARG A 336 -13.37 17.75 -25.74
CA ARG A 336 -13.40 16.52 -26.54
C ARG A 336 -12.74 16.85 -27.87
N LYS A 337 -11.49 16.44 -28.07
CA LYS A 337 -10.85 16.57 -29.37
C LYS A 337 -11.55 15.55 -30.27
N GLN A 338 -12.57 16.03 -30.98
CA GLN A 338 -13.28 15.28 -31.99
C GLN A 338 -12.33 14.96 -33.14
N THR A 339 -11.49 13.95 -32.94
CA THR A 339 -10.86 13.24 -34.05
C THR A 339 -11.92 12.46 -34.84
N GLY A 340 -13.06 12.11 -34.20
CA GLY A 340 -14.19 11.43 -34.83
C GLY A 340 -13.93 9.95 -35.14
N LEU A 341 -12.77 9.40 -34.77
CA LEU A 341 -12.38 8.05 -35.16
C LEU A 341 -12.70 7.00 -34.09
N THR A 342 -13.24 5.88 -34.54
CA THR A 342 -13.44 4.67 -33.74
C THR A 342 -12.13 3.89 -33.55
N ILE A 343 -12.15 2.91 -32.64
CA ILE A 343 -11.05 1.97 -32.42
C ILE A 343 -10.60 1.27 -33.72
N PRO A 344 -11.49 0.62 -34.49
CA PRO A 344 -11.06 -0.08 -35.70
C PRO A 344 -10.47 0.87 -36.75
N GLN A 345 -10.98 2.10 -36.89
CA GLN A 345 -10.40 3.09 -37.82
C GLN A 345 -8.97 3.47 -37.41
N ARG A 346 -8.74 3.69 -36.11
CA ARG A 346 -7.40 4.00 -35.59
C ARG A 346 -6.43 2.83 -35.73
N PHE A 347 -6.92 1.61 -35.50
CA PHE A 347 -6.15 0.40 -35.71
C PHE A 347 -5.76 0.23 -37.19
N GLU A 348 -6.70 0.47 -38.12
CA GLU A 348 -6.41 0.41 -39.56
C GLU A 348 -5.37 1.46 -40.00
N GLN A 349 -5.40 2.67 -39.44
CA GLN A 349 -4.36 3.67 -39.67
C GLN A 349 -2.98 3.20 -39.22
N CYS A 350 -2.89 2.56 -38.04
CA CYS A 350 -1.64 1.95 -37.60
C CYS A 350 -1.21 0.79 -38.51
N ALA A 351 -2.15 -0.06 -38.94
CA ALA A 351 -1.84 -1.20 -39.79
C ALA A 351 -1.40 -0.81 -41.20
N GLU A 352 -1.91 0.30 -41.72
CA GLU A 352 -1.47 0.87 -43.00
C GLU A 352 -0.10 1.55 -42.88
N ALA A 353 0.16 2.26 -41.78
CA ALA A 353 1.43 2.95 -41.56
C ALA A 353 2.59 2.01 -41.21
N LEU A 354 2.31 0.90 -40.50
CA LEU A 354 3.30 0.00 -39.91
C LEU A 354 3.00 -1.49 -40.21
N PRO A 355 2.80 -1.89 -41.48
CA PRO A 355 2.23 -3.20 -41.84
C PRO A 355 3.08 -4.40 -41.40
N GLU A 356 4.40 -4.28 -41.46
CA GLU A 356 5.35 -5.36 -41.11
C GLU A 356 5.74 -5.35 -39.62
N GLN A 357 5.27 -4.37 -38.86
CA GLN A 357 5.62 -4.28 -37.45
C GLN A 357 4.92 -5.40 -36.66
N PRO A 358 5.61 -6.06 -35.71
CA PRO A 358 4.97 -6.99 -34.78
C PRO A 358 3.84 -6.32 -34.00
N ALA A 359 2.62 -6.84 -34.13
CA ALA A 359 1.43 -6.30 -33.46
C ALA A 359 1.07 -7.10 -32.21
N VAL A 360 0.96 -8.43 -32.33
CA VAL A 360 0.61 -9.31 -31.22
C VAL A 360 1.51 -10.53 -31.19
N SER A 361 2.02 -10.87 -30.01
CA SER A 361 2.78 -12.10 -29.74
C SER A 361 2.14 -12.86 -28.60
N ALA A 362 1.96 -14.17 -28.76
CA ALA A 362 1.54 -15.08 -27.71
C ALA A 362 2.04 -16.49 -28.01
N ALA A 363 2.48 -17.23 -26.98
CA ALA A 363 2.99 -18.60 -27.11
C ALA A 363 4.04 -18.80 -28.22
N GLY A 364 4.90 -17.81 -28.46
CA GLY A 364 5.95 -17.84 -29.49
C GLY A 364 5.49 -17.55 -30.92
N ARG A 365 4.18 -17.37 -31.16
CA ARG A 365 3.64 -16.91 -32.45
C ARG A 365 3.48 -15.39 -32.43
N THR A 366 4.06 -14.72 -33.41
CA THR A 366 3.92 -13.28 -33.62
C THR A 366 3.16 -13.01 -34.91
N LEU A 367 2.15 -12.14 -34.84
CA LEU A 367 1.47 -11.60 -36.00
C LEU A 367 1.89 -10.15 -36.20
N THR A 368 2.15 -9.79 -37.46
CA THR A 368 2.33 -8.40 -37.89
C THR A 368 1.00 -7.66 -37.89
N TYR A 369 1.05 -6.33 -37.92
CA TYR A 369 -0.15 -5.50 -38.04
C TYR A 369 -0.98 -5.82 -39.29
N ARG A 370 -0.34 -6.10 -40.43
CA ARG A 370 -1.03 -6.54 -41.65
C ARG A 370 -1.76 -7.87 -41.43
N GLU A 371 -1.06 -8.89 -40.92
CA GLU A 371 -1.65 -10.22 -40.72
C GLU A 371 -2.80 -10.20 -39.71
N LEU A 372 -2.64 -9.44 -38.62
CA LEU A 372 -3.69 -9.25 -37.61
C LEU A 372 -4.92 -8.56 -38.23
N ASN A 373 -4.71 -7.52 -39.03
CA ASN A 373 -5.78 -6.80 -39.70
C ASN A 373 -6.53 -7.67 -40.71
N GLU A 374 -5.82 -8.40 -41.56
CA GLU A 374 -6.41 -9.29 -42.55
C GLU A 374 -7.22 -10.43 -41.91
N GLN A 375 -6.72 -11.03 -40.83
CA GLN A 375 -7.43 -12.07 -40.09
C GLN A 375 -8.69 -11.52 -39.39
N ALA A 376 -8.58 -10.35 -38.76
CA ALA A 376 -9.74 -9.70 -38.14
C ALA A 376 -10.81 -9.31 -39.18
N ASN A 377 -10.40 -8.87 -40.38
CA ASN A 377 -11.30 -8.55 -41.48
C ASN A 377 -12.09 -9.77 -41.95
N LYS A 378 -11.44 -10.93 -42.11
CA LYS A 378 -12.12 -12.18 -42.50
C LYS A 378 -13.24 -12.55 -41.54
N VAL A 379 -12.95 -12.53 -40.24
CA VAL A 379 -13.96 -12.80 -39.19
C VAL A 379 -15.05 -11.73 -39.22
N ALA A 380 -14.70 -10.45 -39.38
CA ALA A 380 -15.68 -9.35 -39.45
C ALA A 380 -16.66 -9.48 -40.63
N HIS A 381 -16.21 -9.92 -41.80
CA HIS A 381 -17.08 -10.20 -42.95
C HIS A 381 -18.10 -11.29 -42.64
N LEU A 382 -17.66 -12.37 -42.00
CA LEU A 382 -18.57 -13.44 -41.58
C LEU A 382 -19.58 -12.94 -40.53
N LEU A 383 -19.13 -12.18 -39.53
CA LEU A 383 -20.01 -11.59 -38.51
C LEU A 383 -21.10 -10.72 -39.13
N ARG A 384 -20.78 -9.88 -40.14
CA ARG A 384 -21.80 -9.10 -40.85
C ARG A 384 -22.82 -9.97 -41.57
N LYS A 385 -22.40 -11.08 -42.19
CA LYS A 385 -23.32 -12.07 -42.79
C LYS A 385 -24.21 -12.77 -41.76
N LYS A 386 -23.79 -12.78 -40.48
CA LYS A 386 -24.55 -13.28 -39.33
C LYS A 386 -25.36 -12.17 -38.63
N ASN A 387 -25.59 -11.04 -39.30
CA ASN A 387 -26.36 -9.90 -38.83
C ASN A 387 -25.76 -9.15 -37.62
N VAL A 388 -24.45 -9.26 -37.38
CA VAL A 388 -23.77 -8.36 -36.44
C VAL A 388 -23.67 -6.98 -37.07
N GLY A 389 -24.52 -6.07 -36.60
CA GLY A 389 -24.61 -4.67 -37.03
C GLY A 389 -24.08 -3.70 -35.98
N ARG A 390 -24.45 -2.42 -36.16
CA ARG A 390 -24.04 -1.31 -35.29
C ARG A 390 -24.57 -1.50 -33.86
N GLY A 391 -23.66 -1.69 -32.90
CA GLY A 391 -23.97 -1.80 -31.47
C GLY A 391 -24.47 -3.17 -31.01
N GLU A 392 -24.60 -4.15 -31.90
CA GLU A 392 -25.06 -5.49 -31.56
C GLU A 392 -24.02 -6.26 -30.73
N PRO A 393 -24.39 -6.87 -29.58
CA PRO A 393 -23.42 -7.57 -28.75
C PRO A 393 -23.00 -8.92 -29.33
N VAL A 394 -21.72 -9.26 -29.25
CA VAL A 394 -21.15 -10.57 -29.62
C VAL A 394 -20.38 -11.14 -28.44
N ALA A 395 -20.76 -12.33 -27.99
CA ALA A 395 -20.10 -13.01 -26.89
C ALA A 395 -18.75 -13.60 -27.34
N LEU A 396 -17.69 -13.38 -26.55
CA LEU A 396 -16.35 -13.89 -26.81
C LEU A 396 -15.93 -14.84 -25.69
N LEU A 397 -15.80 -16.12 -26.02
CA LEU A 397 -15.34 -17.18 -25.11
C LEU A 397 -13.99 -17.71 -25.61
N PHE A 398 -12.88 -17.19 -25.09
CA PHE A 398 -11.52 -17.49 -25.55
C PHE A 398 -10.55 -17.65 -24.38
N ARG A 399 -9.52 -18.47 -24.56
CA ARG A 399 -8.31 -18.40 -23.73
C ARG A 399 -7.38 -17.32 -24.29
N ARG A 400 -6.37 -16.95 -23.51
CA ARG A 400 -5.37 -15.93 -23.87
C ARG A 400 -4.58 -16.39 -25.09
N SER A 401 -4.82 -15.76 -26.25
CA SER A 401 -4.24 -16.15 -27.55
C SER A 401 -4.26 -14.98 -28.54
N PRO A 402 -3.55 -15.07 -29.69
CA PRO A 402 -3.71 -14.10 -30.77
C PRO A 402 -5.13 -14.11 -31.34
N GLU A 403 -5.79 -15.27 -31.37
CA GLU A 403 -7.18 -15.47 -31.80
C GLU A 403 -8.17 -14.63 -30.98
N MET A 404 -7.96 -14.52 -29.66
CA MET A 404 -8.74 -13.64 -28.81
C MET A 404 -8.68 -12.18 -29.28
N VAL A 405 -7.49 -11.69 -29.65
CA VAL A 405 -7.29 -10.31 -30.14
C VAL A 405 -7.91 -10.12 -31.53
N ILE A 406 -7.81 -11.14 -32.40
CA ILE A 406 -8.48 -11.16 -33.71
C ILE A 406 -9.99 -11.04 -33.54
N ALA A 407 -10.59 -11.82 -32.64
CA ALA A 407 -12.03 -11.82 -32.39
C ALA A 407 -12.53 -10.46 -31.89
N ILE A 408 -11.80 -9.83 -30.95
CA ILE A 408 -12.13 -8.49 -30.45
C ILE A 408 -12.14 -7.46 -31.59
N LEU A 409 -11.06 -7.40 -32.38
CA LEU A 409 -10.98 -6.45 -33.50
C LEU A 409 -12.05 -6.75 -34.56
N ALA A 410 -12.35 -8.02 -34.82
CA ALA A 410 -13.35 -8.42 -35.79
C ALA A 410 -14.77 -7.96 -35.41
N VAL A 411 -15.15 -8.11 -34.15
CA VAL A 411 -16.45 -7.62 -33.65
C VAL A 411 -16.56 -6.11 -33.84
N LEU A 412 -15.52 -5.37 -33.43
CA LEU A 412 -15.51 -3.91 -33.57
C LEU A 412 -15.53 -3.47 -35.05
N LYS A 413 -14.81 -4.16 -35.94
CA LYS A 413 -14.82 -3.91 -37.40
C LYS A 413 -16.17 -4.25 -38.04
N ALA A 414 -16.85 -5.29 -37.55
CA ALA A 414 -18.22 -5.59 -37.98
C ALA A 414 -19.20 -4.49 -37.59
N GLY A 415 -18.90 -3.73 -36.52
CA GLY A 415 -19.70 -2.64 -35.96
C GLY A 415 -20.38 -3.01 -34.64
N GLY A 416 -20.17 -4.23 -34.14
CA GLY A 416 -20.75 -4.73 -32.91
C GLY A 416 -19.94 -4.37 -31.67
N ALA A 417 -20.50 -4.70 -30.50
CA ALA A 417 -19.85 -4.57 -29.21
C ALA A 417 -19.47 -5.96 -28.68
N TYR A 418 -18.25 -6.14 -28.19
CA TYR A 418 -17.87 -7.46 -27.67
C TYR A 418 -18.27 -7.61 -26.20
N LEU A 419 -18.71 -8.81 -25.83
CA LEU A 419 -18.96 -9.24 -24.46
C LEU A 419 -17.88 -10.27 -24.09
N PRO A 420 -16.86 -9.89 -23.31
CA PRO A 420 -15.83 -10.83 -22.88
C PRO A 420 -16.38 -11.76 -21.78
N ILE A 421 -16.22 -13.07 -21.97
CA ILE A 421 -16.66 -14.11 -21.03
C ILE A 421 -15.45 -14.95 -20.64
N ASP A 422 -15.04 -14.86 -19.38
CA ASP A 422 -13.99 -15.73 -18.85
C ASP A 422 -14.44 -17.21 -18.89
N PRO A 423 -13.72 -18.10 -19.59
CA PRO A 423 -14.06 -19.52 -19.63
C PRO A 423 -14.07 -20.21 -18.27
N GLU A 424 -13.37 -19.64 -17.28
CA GLU A 424 -13.30 -20.17 -15.91
C GLU A 424 -14.51 -19.75 -15.04
N TYR A 425 -15.44 -18.96 -15.56
CA TYR A 425 -16.68 -18.64 -14.85
C TYR A 425 -17.63 -19.83 -14.78
N PRO A 426 -18.42 -19.97 -13.69
CA PRO A 426 -19.45 -21.00 -13.62
C PRO A 426 -20.46 -20.86 -14.76
N GLU A 427 -20.92 -21.98 -15.29
CA GLU A 427 -21.85 -22.05 -16.42
C GLU A 427 -23.11 -21.19 -16.20
N ALA A 428 -23.67 -21.21 -14.99
CA ALA A 428 -24.83 -20.39 -14.63
C ALA A 428 -24.58 -18.88 -14.78
N ARG A 429 -23.36 -18.42 -14.48
CA ARG A 429 -22.97 -17.01 -14.63
C ARG A 429 -22.79 -16.64 -16.09
N ILE A 430 -22.18 -17.52 -16.88
CA ILE A 430 -22.03 -17.35 -18.34
C ILE A 430 -23.42 -17.27 -18.98
N GLN A 431 -24.31 -18.18 -18.62
CA GLN A 431 -25.69 -18.22 -19.09
C GLN A 431 -26.43 -16.91 -18.79
N TYR A 432 -26.34 -16.39 -17.56
CA TYR A 432 -26.92 -15.10 -17.20
C TYR A 432 -26.37 -13.95 -18.05
N MET A 433 -25.05 -13.89 -18.26
CA MET A 433 -24.43 -12.83 -19.08
C MET A 433 -24.91 -12.88 -20.53
N LEU A 434 -25.07 -14.08 -21.09
CA LEU A 434 -25.60 -14.27 -22.45
C LEU A 434 -27.07 -13.81 -22.55
N GLU A 435 -27.89 -14.18 -21.58
CA GLU A 435 -29.32 -13.80 -21.53
C GLU A 435 -29.52 -12.30 -21.34
N ASP A 436 -28.84 -11.69 -20.37
CA ASP A 436 -28.98 -10.25 -20.07
C ASP A 436 -28.38 -9.37 -21.18
N SER A 437 -27.30 -9.82 -21.84
CA SER A 437 -26.67 -9.06 -22.92
C SER A 437 -27.48 -8.99 -24.20
N GLY A 438 -28.33 -9.98 -24.47
CA GLY A 438 -28.98 -10.13 -25.78
C GLY A 438 -27.99 -10.36 -26.93
N ALA A 439 -26.83 -10.97 -26.66
CA ALA A 439 -25.82 -11.22 -27.68
C ALA A 439 -26.40 -11.98 -28.89
N VAL A 440 -25.95 -11.65 -30.11
CA VAL A 440 -26.49 -12.22 -31.36
C VAL A 440 -25.85 -13.56 -31.71
N CYS A 441 -24.54 -13.68 -31.44
CA CYS A 441 -23.73 -14.87 -31.67
C CYS A 441 -22.61 -14.97 -30.64
N MET A 442 -22.00 -16.15 -30.55
CA MET A 442 -20.81 -16.40 -29.75
C MET A 442 -19.64 -16.77 -30.66
N LEU A 443 -18.50 -16.13 -30.48
CA LEU A 443 -17.24 -16.54 -31.08
C LEU A 443 -16.41 -17.31 -30.05
N THR A 444 -15.79 -18.40 -30.48
CA THR A 444 -14.90 -19.20 -29.64
C THR A 444 -13.79 -19.88 -30.44
N GLN A 445 -12.92 -20.61 -29.75
CA GLN A 445 -11.84 -21.41 -30.32
C GLN A 445 -12.15 -22.90 -30.15
N GLU A 446 -11.59 -23.75 -31.03
CA GLU A 446 -11.84 -25.21 -31.06
C GLU A 446 -11.72 -25.89 -29.68
N GLU A 447 -10.71 -25.51 -28.90
CA GLU A 447 -10.47 -26.04 -27.55
C GLU A 447 -11.65 -25.86 -26.58
N LEU A 448 -12.46 -24.81 -26.79
CA LEU A 448 -13.61 -24.49 -25.94
C LEU A 448 -14.96 -24.87 -26.58
N ALA A 449 -14.94 -25.51 -27.75
CA ALA A 449 -16.16 -25.92 -28.47
C ALA A 449 -17.08 -26.81 -27.61
N GLY A 450 -16.50 -27.70 -26.80
CA GLY A 450 -17.24 -28.57 -25.88
C GLY A 450 -17.99 -27.80 -24.79
N GLN A 451 -17.37 -26.77 -24.19
CA GLN A 451 -18.00 -25.90 -23.21
C GLN A 451 -19.06 -25.01 -23.88
N ALA A 452 -18.76 -24.47 -25.06
CA ALA A 452 -19.72 -23.69 -25.83
C ALA A 452 -20.98 -24.49 -26.19
N ALA A 453 -20.85 -25.80 -26.41
CA ALA A 453 -21.95 -26.68 -26.76
C ALA A 453 -22.94 -26.96 -25.61
N SER A 454 -22.53 -26.79 -24.34
CA SER A 454 -23.41 -26.97 -23.18
C SER A 454 -24.28 -25.73 -22.89
N LEU A 455 -23.87 -24.57 -23.40
CA LEU A 455 -24.57 -23.29 -23.25
C LEU A 455 -25.78 -23.20 -24.19
N SER A 456 -26.78 -22.37 -23.84
CA SER A 456 -27.98 -22.18 -24.67
C SER A 456 -27.70 -21.60 -26.07
N PHE A 457 -26.48 -21.13 -26.32
CA PHE A 457 -26.03 -20.46 -27.54
C PHE A 457 -25.40 -21.37 -28.59
N HIS A 458 -25.39 -22.69 -28.38
CA HIS A 458 -24.65 -23.64 -29.22
C HIS A 458 -24.94 -23.54 -30.73
N GLN A 459 -26.14 -23.09 -31.13
CA GLN A 459 -26.58 -23.05 -32.54
C GLN A 459 -26.06 -21.80 -33.27
N ASN A 460 -25.69 -20.76 -32.53
CA ASN A 460 -25.15 -19.50 -33.04
C ASN A 460 -23.69 -19.31 -32.60
N THR A 461 -23.00 -20.42 -32.30
CA THR A 461 -21.57 -20.43 -32.00
C THR A 461 -20.77 -20.54 -33.28
N ILE A 462 -19.74 -19.70 -33.41
CA ILE A 462 -18.83 -19.64 -34.56
C ILE A 462 -17.41 -19.91 -34.05
N LEU A 463 -16.75 -20.89 -34.65
CA LEU A 463 -15.33 -21.16 -34.39
C LEU A 463 -14.48 -20.21 -35.20
N ILE A 464 -13.45 -19.62 -34.60
CA ILE A 464 -12.60 -18.63 -35.26
C ILE A 464 -11.83 -19.19 -36.46
N ASP A 465 -11.57 -20.49 -36.44
CA ASP A 465 -10.86 -21.28 -37.46
C ASP A 465 -11.82 -22.02 -38.42
N ASP A 466 -13.12 -21.73 -38.37
CA ASP A 466 -14.10 -22.27 -39.31
C ASP A 466 -13.65 -22.02 -40.77
N PRO A 467 -13.66 -23.04 -41.66
CA PRO A 467 -13.34 -22.88 -43.07
C PRO A 467 -14.11 -21.74 -43.77
N ALA A 468 -15.33 -21.43 -43.32
CA ALA A 468 -16.11 -20.30 -43.79
C ALA A 468 -15.44 -18.95 -43.54
N VAL A 469 -14.75 -18.77 -42.40
CA VAL A 469 -13.94 -17.58 -42.09
C VAL A 469 -12.78 -17.47 -43.09
N SER A 470 -12.10 -18.59 -43.35
CA SER A 470 -10.93 -18.62 -44.24
C SER A 470 -11.27 -18.24 -45.69
N ALA A 471 -12.51 -18.50 -46.11
CA ALA A 471 -13.05 -18.16 -47.43
C ALA A 471 -13.42 -16.67 -47.60
N GLU A 472 -13.49 -15.89 -46.52
CA GLU A 472 -13.82 -14.47 -46.57
C GLU A 472 -12.64 -13.60 -47.06
N SER A 473 -12.95 -12.37 -47.46
CA SER A 473 -11.93 -11.39 -47.87
C SER A 473 -11.13 -10.87 -46.67
N GLY A 474 -9.80 -10.76 -46.82
CA GLY A 474 -8.95 -10.05 -45.85
C GLY A 474 -8.97 -8.52 -45.97
N ARG A 475 -9.75 -7.95 -46.90
CA ARG A 475 -9.80 -6.49 -47.13
C ARG A 475 -10.64 -5.79 -46.06
N ASN A 476 -10.25 -4.55 -45.73
CA ASN A 476 -10.98 -3.70 -44.79
C ASN A 476 -12.45 -3.54 -45.22
N LEU A 477 -13.32 -3.46 -44.22
CA LEU A 477 -14.74 -3.22 -44.38
C LEU A 477 -15.03 -1.73 -44.17
N GLU A 478 -16.11 -1.23 -44.74
CA GLU A 478 -16.63 0.08 -44.36
C GLU A 478 -17.09 0.04 -42.90
N ILE A 479 -16.46 0.77 -41.99
CA ILE A 479 -16.78 0.79 -40.57
C ILE A 479 -18.03 1.64 -40.33
N ALA A 480 -19.13 1.00 -39.94
CA ALA A 480 -20.43 1.65 -39.72
C ALA A 480 -20.63 2.23 -38.30
N ALA A 481 -19.72 1.91 -37.38
CA ALA A 481 -19.77 2.38 -36.00
C ALA A 481 -19.23 3.82 -35.87
N GLU A 482 -19.79 4.55 -34.93
CA GLU A 482 -19.40 5.90 -34.53
C GLU A 482 -18.66 5.87 -33.17
N PRO A 483 -17.89 6.91 -32.81
CA PRO A 483 -17.15 6.95 -31.55
C PRO A 483 -18.02 6.76 -30.30
N ASP A 484 -19.27 7.24 -30.33
CA ASP A 484 -20.18 7.12 -29.19
C ASP A 484 -20.92 5.79 -29.13
N ASP A 485 -20.78 4.91 -30.13
CA ASP A 485 -21.36 3.56 -30.09
C ASP A 485 -20.62 2.65 -29.10
N LEU A 486 -21.30 1.58 -28.69
CA LEU A 486 -20.78 0.58 -27.77
C LEU A 486 -19.59 -0.15 -28.40
N ALA A 487 -18.49 -0.21 -27.66
CA ALA A 487 -17.35 -1.05 -27.98
C ALA A 487 -17.41 -2.37 -27.21
N TYR A 488 -17.82 -2.34 -25.94
CA TYR A 488 -17.97 -3.56 -25.15
C TYR A 488 -19.02 -3.45 -24.06
N ILE A 489 -19.40 -4.62 -23.54
CA ILE A 489 -20.22 -4.79 -22.34
C ILE A 489 -19.43 -5.63 -21.35
N MET A 490 -18.96 -5.05 -20.25
CA MET A 490 -18.22 -5.79 -19.21
C MET A 490 -19.06 -5.88 -17.94
N TYR A 491 -19.22 -7.09 -17.43
CA TYR A 491 -19.99 -7.33 -16.23
C TYR A 491 -19.15 -7.14 -14.97
N THR A 492 -19.71 -6.44 -14.00
CA THR A 492 -19.15 -6.27 -12.65
C THR A 492 -20.14 -6.80 -11.61
N SER A 493 -19.69 -7.04 -10.38
CA SER A 493 -20.58 -7.43 -9.27
C SER A 493 -21.63 -6.34 -9.00
N GLY A 494 -22.85 -6.75 -8.64
CA GLY A 494 -23.99 -5.85 -8.44
C GLY A 494 -24.49 -5.82 -7.01
N THR A 495 -24.92 -4.65 -6.54
CA THR A 495 -25.47 -4.45 -5.18
C THR A 495 -26.79 -5.19 -4.92
N THR A 496 -27.49 -5.61 -5.99
CA THR A 496 -28.77 -6.36 -5.98
C THR A 496 -28.58 -7.87 -6.18
N GLY A 497 -27.36 -8.36 -5.99
CA GLY A 497 -26.98 -9.78 -6.06
C GLY A 497 -26.94 -10.42 -7.45
N LYS A 498 -27.09 -9.64 -8.53
CA LYS A 498 -26.81 -10.10 -9.90
C LYS A 498 -25.74 -9.22 -10.56
N PRO A 499 -24.87 -9.79 -11.43
CA PRO A 499 -23.89 -9.01 -12.17
C PRO A 499 -24.55 -7.92 -13.02
N LYS A 500 -23.89 -6.76 -13.12
CA LYS A 500 -24.35 -5.60 -13.89
C LYS A 500 -23.42 -5.34 -15.07
N GLY A 501 -23.97 -5.29 -16.28
CA GLY A 501 -23.22 -4.99 -17.51
C GLY A 501 -22.97 -3.50 -17.66
N ASN A 502 -21.71 -3.07 -17.68
CA ASN A 502 -21.32 -1.69 -17.94
C ASN A 502 -21.18 -1.44 -19.46
N LEU A 503 -21.81 -0.36 -19.95
CA LEU A 503 -21.89 -0.04 -21.37
C LEU A 503 -20.81 0.97 -21.79
N THR A 504 -19.68 0.48 -22.30
CA THR A 504 -18.53 1.33 -22.66
C THR A 504 -18.45 1.58 -24.16
N THR A 505 -18.15 2.82 -24.55
CA THR A 505 -18.08 3.27 -25.95
C THR A 505 -16.66 3.26 -26.52
N HIS A 506 -16.53 3.39 -27.83
CA HIS A 506 -15.21 3.56 -28.47
C HIS A 506 -14.49 4.82 -27.95
N ALA A 507 -15.22 5.94 -27.83
CA ALA A 507 -14.69 7.21 -27.35
C ALA A 507 -14.13 7.08 -25.93
N ASN A 508 -14.86 6.40 -25.04
CA ASN A 508 -14.43 6.15 -23.67
C ASN A 508 -13.04 5.48 -23.61
N ILE A 509 -12.82 4.45 -24.43
CA ILE A 509 -11.57 3.69 -24.48
C ILE A 509 -10.45 4.53 -25.09
N THR A 510 -10.72 5.21 -26.22
CA THR A 510 -9.69 6.01 -26.91
C THR A 510 -9.11 7.11 -26.03
N ARG A 511 -9.91 7.71 -25.14
CA ARG A 511 -9.46 8.67 -24.12
C ARG A 511 -8.36 8.09 -23.21
N VAL A 512 -8.46 6.81 -22.84
CA VAL A 512 -7.47 6.17 -21.96
C VAL A 512 -6.14 6.02 -22.66
N VAL A 513 -6.12 5.74 -23.96
CA VAL A 513 -4.93 5.20 -24.65
C VAL A 513 -4.32 6.12 -25.73
N LYS A 514 -5.01 7.18 -26.13
CA LYS A 514 -4.54 8.15 -27.14
C LYS A 514 -4.43 9.55 -26.55
N GLU A 515 -3.39 10.27 -26.94
CA GLU A 515 -3.14 11.66 -26.52
C GLU A 515 -3.23 11.84 -24.99
N THR A 516 -2.70 10.86 -24.24
CA THR A 516 -2.80 10.86 -22.78
C THR A 516 -1.78 11.83 -22.15
N ASN A 517 -2.07 12.30 -20.94
CA ASN A 517 -1.16 13.13 -20.13
C ASN A 517 -0.33 12.32 -19.12
N TYR A 518 -0.60 11.02 -18.97
CA TYR A 518 0.04 10.17 -17.95
C TYR A 518 1.10 9.24 -18.52
N ILE A 519 1.00 8.89 -19.81
CA ILE A 519 1.99 8.07 -20.50
C ILE A 519 2.02 8.37 -22.01
N SER A 520 3.24 8.51 -22.55
CA SER A 520 3.46 8.49 -24.00
C SER A 520 3.75 7.06 -24.44
N LEU A 521 2.93 6.54 -25.36
CA LEU A 521 3.10 5.24 -26.01
C LEU A 521 3.46 5.47 -27.48
N SER A 522 4.35 4.63 -28.02
CA SER A 522 4.85 4.73 -29.39
C SER A 522 5.15 3.36 -29.99
N GLU A 523 5.49 3.31 -31.27
CA GLU A 523 5.88 2.10 -31.99
C GLU A 523 7.10 1.38 -31.38
N LYS A 524 7.86 2.05 -30.51
CA LYS A 524 9.03 1.47 -29.83
C LYS A 524 8.66 0.68 -28.57
N ASP A 525 7.41 0.77 -28.13
CA ASP A 525 6.98 0.11 -26.90
C ASP A 525 6.54 -1.34 -27.13
N THR A 526 6.78 -2.16 -26.12
CA THR A 526 6.24 -3.52 -26.02
C THR A 526 5.46 -3.63 -24.72
N LEU A 527 4.15 -3.84 -24.83
CA LEU A 527 3.23 -3.93 -23.70
C LEU A 527 2.99 -5.39 -23.34
N LEU A 528 3.06 -5.71 -22.05
CA LEU A 528 2.67 -7.02 -21.54
C LEU A 528 1.22 -7.00 -21.07
N SER A 529 0.38 -7.83 -21.65
CA SER A 529 -0.98 -8.05 -21.14
C SER A 529 -0.99 -9.14 -20.08
N LEU A 530 -1.34 -8.73 -18.86
CA LEU A 530 -1.55 -9.61 -17.70
C LEU A 530 -3.02 -9.61 -17.25
N SER A 531 -3.77 -8.56 -17.59
CA SER A 531 -5.15 -8.42 -17.17
C SER A 531 -6.04 -9.46 -17.85
N ASN A 532 -6.96 -10.07 -17.11
CA ASN A 532 -8.02 -10.89 -17.69
C ASN A 532 -8.87 -10.03 -18.63
N TYR A 533 -9.24 -10.54 -19.82
CA TYR A 533 -10.00 -9.77 -20.81
C TYR A 533 -11.47 -9.53 -20.43
N ALA A 534 -11.99 -10.24 -19.42
CA ALA A 534 -13.25 -9.91 -18.75
C ALA A 534 -13.13 -8.75 -17.73
N PHE A 535 -11.92 -8.24 -17.50
CA PHE A 535 -11.64 -7.08 -16.66
C PHE A 535 -11.16 -5.90 -17.51
N ASP A 536 -11.63 -4.69 -17.21
CA ASP A 536 -11.41 -3.51 -18.04
C ASP A 536 -9.95 -3.06 -18.11
N GLY A 537 -9.11 -3.44 -17.14
CA GLY A 537 -7.66 -3.26 -17.20
C GLY A 537 -7.02 -3.81 -18.49
N PHE A 538 -7.58 -4.88 -19.07
CA PHE A 538 -7.13 -5.45 -20.34
C PHE A 538 -7.26 -4.49 -21.53
N THR A 539 -8.19 -3.54 -21.45
CA THR A 539 -8.40 -2.58 -22.53
C THR A 539 -7.24 -1.58 -22.63
N PHE A 540 -6.57 -1.24 -21.52
CA PHE A 540 -5.31 -0.51 -21.57
C PHE A 540 -4.21 -1.35 -22.24
N ASP A 541 -4.07 -2.62 -21.87
CA ASP A 541 -3.06 -3.51 -22.44
C ASP A 541 -3.18 -3.58 -23.97
N VAL A 542 -4.38 -3.92 -24.46
CA VAL A 542 -4.61 -4.13 -25.90
C VAL A 542 -4.63 -2.83 -26.69
N TYR A 543 -5.46 -1.87 -26.31
CA TYR A 543 -5.63 -0.65 -27.12
C TYR A 543 -4.50 0.35 -26.90
N GLY A 544 -3.83 0.30 -25.74
CA GLY A 544 -2.59 1.03 -25.48
C GLY A 544 -1.50 0.60 -26.46
N ALA A 545 -1.37 -0.70 -26.72
CA ALA A 545 -0.43 -1.21 -27.70
C ALA A 545 -0.88 -0.91 -29.14
N LEU A 546 -2.02 -1.48 -29.52
CA LEU A 546 -2.41 -1.61 -30.92
C LEU A 546 -2.73 -0.27 -31.58
N LEU A 547 -3.27 0.71 -30.83
CA LEU A 547 -3.61 2.03 -31.38
C LEU A 547 -2.43 3.02 -31.39
N ASN A 548 -1.26 2.60 -30.90
CA ASN A 548 -0.03 3.42 -30.86
C ASN A 548 1.13 2.78 -31.66
N GLY A 549 0.87 1.75 -32.46
CA GLY A 549 1.91 1.07 -33.25
C GLY A 549 2.80 0.12 -32.43
N ALA A 550 2.52 -0.07 -31.14
CA ALA A 550 3.33 -0.88 -30.24
C ALA A 550 3.02 -2.38 -30.34
N LYS A 551 3.96 -3.21 -29.90
CA LYS A 551 3.78 -4.67 -29.81
C LYS A 551 3.03 -5.04 -28.53
N LEU A 552 1.97 -5.84 -28.66
CA LEU A 552 1.28 -6.50 -27.55
C LEU A 552 1.84 -7.90 -27.32
N VAL A 553 2.24 -8.22 -26.08
CA VAL A 553 2.61 -9.58 -25.66
C VAL A 553 1.52 -10.10 -24.74
N VAL A 554 0.83 -11.16 -25.15
CA VAL A 554 -0.22 -11.80 -24.35
C VAL A 554 0.41 -12.96 -23.59
N ALA A 555 0.64 -12.78 -22.29
CA ALA A 555 1.10 -13.87 -21.43
C ALA A 555 0.00 -14.92 -21.29
N ASP A 556 0.32 -16.21 -21.36
CA ASP A 556 -0.65 -17.26 -21.06
C ASP A 556 -0.91 -17.36 -19.54
N GLN A 557 -1.97 -18.07 -19.18
CA GLN A 557 -2.40 -18.19 -17.78
C GLN A 557 -1.35 -18.89 -16.89
N ALA A 558 -0.64 -19.89 -17.41
CA ALA A 558 0.38 -20.61 -16.65
C ALA A 558 1.61 -19.72 -16.38
N THR A 559 1.97 -18.85 -17.33
CA THR A 559 3.01 -17.85 -17.17
C THR A 559 2.63 -16.79 -16.13
N ILE A 560 1.39 -16.29 -16.16
CA ILE A 560 0.90 -15.32 -15.15
C ILE A 560 0.97 -15.90 -13.74
N LEU A 561 0.61 -17.19 -13.59
CA LEU A 561 0.62 -17.90 -12.32
C LEU A 561 2.03 -18.34 -11.88
N HIS A 562 3.10 -17.95 -12.57
CA HIS A 562 4.46 -18.38 -12.25
C HIS A 562 5.47 -17.24 -12.32
N ILE A 563 5.91 -16.73 -11.17
CA ILE A 563 6.73 -15.51 -11.10
C ILE A 563 8.06 -15.64 -11.88
N GLY A 564 8.71 -16.81 -11.82
CA GLY A 564 9.93 -17.10 -12.61
C GLY A 564 9.69 -16.93 -14.11
N LYS A 565 8.77 -17.71 -14.70
CA LYS A 565 8.37 -17.61 -16.12
C LYS A 565 7.91 -16.22 -16.53
N LEU A 566 7.18 -15.51 -15.66
CA LEU A 566 6.75 -14.13 -15.91
C LEU A 566 7.96 -13.19 -16.01
N THR A 567 8.94 -13.33 -15.11
CA THR A 567 10.20 -12.55 -15.14
C THR A 567 11.01 -12.85 -16.39
N GLU A 568 11.13 -14.12 -16.77
CA GLU A 568 11.78 -14.54 -18.02
C GLU A 568 11.08 -13.96 -19.24
N THR A 569 9.75 -13.98 -19.26
CA THR A 569 8.96 -13.40 -20.37
C THR A 569 9.19 -11.89 -20.47
N ILE A 570 9.20 -11.18 -19.33
CA ILE A 570 9.48 -9.74 -19.28
C ILE A 570 10.83 -9.41 -19.94
N GLN A 571 11.86 -10.18 -19.61
CA GLN A 571 13.21 -9.97 -20.13
C GLN A 571 13.34 -10.41 -21.60
N LYS A 572 12.86 -11.60 -21.94
CA LYS A 572 12.95 -12.19 -23.28
C LYS A 572 12.22 -11.35 -24.33
N GLU A 573 11.04 -10.84 -23.98
CA GLU A 573 10.22 -10.03 -24.88
C GLU A 573 10.54 -8.53 -24.82
N ASN A 574 11.52 -8.13 -24.00
CA ASN A 574 11.94 -6.73 -23.80
C ASN A 574 10.76 -5.81 -23.46
N ILE A 575 9.94 -6.22 -22.50
CA ILE A 575 8.75 -5.47 -22.10
C ILE A 575 9.13 -4.06 -21.62
N THR A 576 8.53 -3.03 -22.21
CA THR A 576 8.78 -1.63 -21.85
C THR A 576 7.69 -1.05 -20.98
N VAL A 577 6.45 -1.53 -21.11
CA VAL A 577 5.29 -1.02 -20.37
C VAL A 577 4.43 -2.19 -19.90
N MET A 578 3.94 -2.12 -18.67
CA MET A 578 2.95 -3.08 -18.17
C MET A 578 2.01 -2.43 -17.15
N PHE A 579 0.76 -2.86 -17.19
CA PHE A 579 -0.20 -2.60 -16.12
C PHE A 579 -0.37 -3.86 -15.26
N VAL A 580 -0.40 -3.69 -13.94
CA VAL A 580 -0.58 -4.77 -12.97
C VAL A 580 -1.57 -4.35 -11.89
N THR A 581 -2.31 -5.31 -11.35
CA THR A 581 -3.09 -5.06 -10.13
C THR A 581 -2.15 -4.80 -8.96
N THR A 582 -2.59 -4.01 -7.98
CA THR A 582 -1.79 -3.72 -6.78
C THR A 582 -1.34 -5.00 -6.05
N ALA A 583 -2.21 -6.00 -5.90
CA ALA A 583 -1.85 -7.30 -5.33
C ALA A 583 -0.73 -8.00 -6.11
N LEU A 584 -0.83 -8.08 -7.45
CA LEU A 584 0.20 -8.72 -8.27
C LEU A 584 1.50 -7.90 -8.23
N PHE A 585 1.43 -6.57 -8.26
CA PHE A 585 2.58 -5.69 -8.11
C PHE A 585 3.34 -5.98 -6.80
N ASN A 586 2.64 -6.04 -5.66
CA ASN A 586 3.24 -6.33 -4.36
C ASN A 586 3.92 -7.71 -4.37
N LEU A 587 3.23 -8.73 -4.89
CA LEU A 587 3.75 -10.08 -4.99
C LEU A 587 5.05 -10.14 -5.82
N LEU A 588 5.07 -9.47 -6.97
CA LEU A 588 6.26 -9.40 -7.82
C LEU A 588 7.40 -8.68 -7.13
N VAL A 589 7.12 -7.56 -6.43
CA VAL A 589 8.11 -6.80 -5.64
C VAL A 589 8.71 -7.66 -4.51
N ASP A 590 7.90 -8.50 -3.86
CA ASP A 590 8.35 -9.40 -2.80
C ASP A 590 9.24 -10.52 -3.32
N ALA A 591 8.90 -11.09 -4.48
CA ALA A 591 9.72 -12.09 -5.15
C ALA A 591 11.08 -11.53 -5.60
N GLY A 592 11.14 -10.25 -5.99
CA GLY A 592 12.38 -9.57 -6.33
C GLY A 592 12.14 -8.31 -7.17
N THR A 593 13.20 -7.54 -7.44
CA THR A 593 13.11 -6.32 -8.26
C THR A 593 13.78 -6.47 -9.63
N GLU A 594 14.31 -7.65 -9.94
CA GLU A 594 15.06 -7.92 -11.18
C GLU A 594 14.19 -7.77 -12.44
N TRP A 595 12.92 -8.18 -12.38
CA TRP A 595 11.95 -8.02 -13.47
C TRP A 595 11.72 -6.54 -13.84
N MET A 596 12.01 -5.59 -12.94
CA MET A 596 11.84 -4.15 -13.21
C MET A 596 12.98 -3.57 -14.06
N LYS A 597 14.09 -4.29 -14.23
CA LYS A 597 15.20 -3.85 -15.08
C LYS A 597 14.73 -3.80 -16.54
N GLY A 598 15.01 -2.69 -17.23
CA GLY A 598 14.59 -2.48 -18.62
C GLY A 598 13.17 -1.94 -18.81
N ILE A 599 12.26 -2.07 -17.83
CA ILE A 599 10.88 -1.56 -17.97
C ILE A 599 10.84 -0.03 -17.88
N ARG A 600 10.31 0.63 -18.90
CA ARG A 600 10.17 2.09 -18.95
C ARG A 600 9.08 2.60 -18.02
N LYS A 601 7.89 1.97 -18.00
CA LYS A 601 6.75 2.36 -17.15
C LYS A 601 6.05 1.14 -16.56
N VAL A 602 5.87 1.13 -15.24
CA VAL A 602 4.97 0.19 -14.54
C VAL A 602 3.77 0.98 -14.03
N LEU A 603 2.59 0.63 -14.52
CA LEU A 603 1.33 1.15 -14.01
C LEU A 603 0.76 0.13 -13.04
N PHE A 604 0.27 0.57 -11.89
CA PHE A 604 -0.39 -0.32 -10.95
C PHE A 604 -1.62 0.31 -10.31
N GLY A 605 -2.63 -0.49 -10.03
CA GLY A 605 -3.88 0.01 -9.47
C GLY A 605 -4.92 -1.07 -9.21
N GLY A 606 -6.15 -0.62 -8.95
CA GLY A 606 -7.28 -1.50 -8.64
C GLY A 606 -7.50 -1.74 -7.15
N GLU A 607 -6.56 -1.39 -6.27
CA GLU A 607 -6.71 -1.50 -4.81
C GLU A 607 -5.93 -0.41 -4.08
N ARG A 608 -6.05 -0.36 -2.75
CA ARG A 608 -5.23 0.54 -1.95
C ARG A 608 -3.75 0.12 -2.03
N SER A 609 -2.90 1.05 -2.44
CA SER A 609 -1.46 0.85 -2.55
C SER A 609 -0.77 0.56 -1.21
N SER A 610 0.29 -0.24 -1.25
CA SER A 610 1.19 -0.49 -0.11
C SER A 610 2.42 0.41 -0.20
N VAL A 611 2.56 1.36 0.72
CA VAL A 611 3.69 2.30 0.75
C VAL A 611 5.04 1.58 0.78
N SER A 612 5.17 0.50 1.55
CA SER A 612 6.41 -0.30 1.64
C SER A 612 6.84 -0.89 0.30
N HIS A 613 5.93 -1.54 -0.42
CA HIS A 613 6.19 -2.13 -1.74
C HIS A 613 6.52 -1.06 -2.77
N VAL A 614 5.78 0.07 -2.76
CA VAL A 614 6.06 1.18 -3.67
C VAL A 614 7.42 1.82 -3.36
N LYS A 615 7.82 1.95 -2.08
CA LYS A 615 9.18 2.38 -1.70
C LYS A 615 10.26 1.44 -2.22
N LYS A 616 10.08 0.13 -2.08
CA LYS A 616 11.02 -0.89 -2.58
C LYS A 616 11.14 -0.84 -4.11
N ALA A 617 10.03 -0.72 -4.82
CA ALA A 617 10.01 -0.56 -6.27
C ALA A 617 10.66 0.75 -6.72
N PHE A 618 10.35 1.86 -6.04
CA PHE A 618 10.92 3.18 -6.32
C PHE A 618 12.44 3.20 -6.12
N ALA A 619 12.94 2.56 -5.07
CA ALA A 619 14.39 2.42 -4.84
C ALA A 619 15.09 1.63 -5.97
N ALA A 620 14.40 0.65 -6.57
CA ALA A 620 14.95 -0.15 -7.66
C ALA A 620 14.84 0.53 -9.04
N MET A 621 13.74 1.26 -9.30
CA MET A 621 13.48 1.85 -10.62
C MET A 621 13.94 3.30 -10.74
N GLY A 622 13.84 4.08 -9.66
CA GLY A 622 13.99 5.54 -9.68
C GLY A 622 12.70 6.29 -10.04
N PRO A 623 12.77 7.64 -10.10
CA PRO A 623 11.62 8.49 -10.40
C PRO A 623 11.10 8.30 -11.83
N ASP A 624 9.87 8.77 -12.07
CA ASP A 624 9.19 8.79 -13.36
C ASP A 624 8.96 7.42 -14.01
N ARG A 625 9.09 6.30 -13.29
CA ARG A 625 8.88 4.95 -13.85
C ARG A 625 7.67 4.21 -13.30
N ILE A 626 7.17 4.60 -12.14
CA ILE A 626 6.05 3.97 -11.46
C ILE A 626 4.86 4.93 -11.47
N ILE A 627 3.68 4.45 -11.89
CA ILE A 627 2.45 5.24 -11.94
C ILE A 627 1.37 4.49 -11.18
N HIS A 628 0.86 5.10 -10.11
CA HIS A 628 -0.34 4.61 -9.43
C HIS A 628 -1.56 5.13 -10.18
N VAL A 629 -2.43 4.23 -10.64
CA VAL A 629 -3.63 4.57 -11.42
C VAL A 629 -4.89 4.15 -10.68
N TYR A 630 -5.95 4.93 -10.86
CA TYR A 630 -7.25 4.67 -10.24
C TYR A 630 -8.36 4.97 -11.23
N GLY A 631 -9.37 4.11 -11.26
CA GLY A 631 -10.63 4.36 -11.95
C GLY A 631 -11.63 3.22 -11.65
N PRO A 632 -12.94 3.53 -11.51
CA PRO A 632 -14.00 2.54 -11.61
C PRO A 632 -14.32 2.22 -13.08
N THR A 633 -14.85 1.02 -13.33
CA THR A 633 -15.25 0.54 -14.67
C THR A 633 -16.21 1.49 -15.37
N GLU A 634 -17.10 2.12 -14.63
CA GLU A 634 -18.08 3.09 -15.14
C GLU A 634 -17.45 4.38 -15.68
N THR A 635 -16.16 4.61 -15.41
CA THR A 635 -15.36 5.72 -15.96
C THR A 635 -14.21 5.26 -16.85
N THR A 636 -14.25 3.99 -17.23
CA THR A 636 -13.36 3.35 -18.19
C THR A 636 -11.91 3.30 -17.73
N VAL A 637 -11.56 2.22 -17.02
CA VAL A 637 -10.18 1.84 -16.67
C VAL A 637 -9.51 2.79 -15.67
N PHE A 638 -9.04 3.95 -16.14
CA PHE A 638 -8.32 4.95 -15.34
C PHE A 638 -9.01 6.30 -15.44
N ALA A 639 -9.29 6.93 -14.30
CA ALA A 639 -9.77 8.29 -14.19
C ALA A 639 -8.68 9.23 -13.67
N THR A 640 -7.79 8.73 -12.81
CA THR A 640 -6.71 9.51 -12.20
C THR A 640 -5.38 8.75 -12.22
N PHE A 641 -4.28 9.49 -12.14
CA PHE A 641 -2.93 8.94 -12.10
C PHE A 641 -2.02 9.74 -11.16
N TYR A 642 -1.11 9.05 -10.47
CA TYR A 642 -0.06 9.62 -9.66
C TYR A 642 1.32 9.10 -10.11
N PRO A 643 2.18 9.94 -10.70
CA PRO A 643 3.56 9.57 -10.98
C PRO A 643 4.36 9.54 -9.66
N VAL A 644 4.89 8.37 -9.32
CA VAL A 644 5.67 8.18 -8.09
C VAL A 644 7.09 8.72 -8.31
N ASN A 645 7.25 10.02 -8.06
CA ASN A 645 8.53 10.72 -8.22
C ASN A 645 9.23 11.02 -6.89
N ARG A 646 8.47 11.00 -5.80
CA ARG A 646 8.95 11.16 -4.44
C ARG A 646 8.01 10.40 -3.51
N ILE A 647 8.57 9.78 -2.48
CA ILE A 647 7.80 9.17 -1.39
C ILE A 647 8.39 9.71 -0.09
N GLU A 648 7.56 10.31 0.75
CA GLU A 648 8.00 10.80 2.06
C GLU A 648 8.29 9.63 3.01
N ASP A 649 9.25 9.83 3.92
CA ASP A 649 9.67 8.76 4.84
C ASP A 649 8.53 8.32 5.77
N ASN A 650 7.67 9.25 6.15
CA ASN A 650 6.49 9.05 6.99
C ASN A 650 5.17 8.86 6.20
N ALA A 651 5.22 8.69 4.87
CA ALA A 651 4.03 8.52 4.04
C ALA A 651 3.16 7.34 4.54
N VAL A 652 1.86 7.61 4.75
CA VAL A 652 0.86 6.63 5.21
C VAL A 652 -0.01 6.07 4.09
N SER A 653 -0.07 6.76 2.95
CA SER A 653 -0.75 6.35 1.72
C SER A 653 0.04 6.80 0.50
N ILE A 654 -0.24 6.18 -0.65
CA ILE A 654 0.18 6.70 -1.95
C ILE A 654 -1.07 7.32 -2.61
N PRO A 655 -1.04 8.61 -2.99
CA PRO A 655 -2.17 9.28 -3.63
C PRO A 655 -2.63 8.57 -4.91
N ILE A 656 -3.90 8.72 -5.27
CA ILE A 656 -4.43 8.33 -6.59
C ILE A 656 -4.22 9.44 -7.65
N GLY A 657 -3.68 10.58 -7.21
CA GLY A 657 -3.10 11.61 -8.05
C GLY A 657 -4.12 12.52 -8.73
N LYS A 658 -3.89 12.87 -9.99
CA LYS A 658 -4.65 13.88 -10.73
C LYS A 658 -5.51 13.26 -11.82
N PRO A 659 -6.61 13.90 -12.25
CA PRO A 659 -7.40 13.43 -13.38
C PRO A 659 -6.55 13.25 -14.64
N ILE A 660 -6.84 12.20 -15.41
CA ILE A 660 -6.28 12.06 -16.76
C ILE A 660 -7.01 13.00 -17.74
N ASN A 661 -6.48 13.16 -18.96
CA ASN A 661 -7.11 14.02 -19.98
C ASN A 661 -8.60 13.71 -20.19
N GLU A 662 -9.37 14.76 -20.48
CA GLU A 662 -10.83 14.73 -20.65
C GLU A 662 -11.60 14.10 -19.48
N THR A 663 -11.03 14.16 -18.26
CA THR A 663 -11.64 13.69 -17.03
C THR A 663 -11.59 14.81 -16.00
N ASN A 664 -12.70 15.00 -15.28
CA ASN A 664 -12.73 15.86 -14.12
C ASN A 664 -13.09 15.04 -12.88
N ALA A 665 -12.52 15.42 -11.74
CA ALA A 665 -12.82 14.86 -10.45
C ALA A 665 -13.37 15.95 -9.51
N TYR A 666 -14.32 15.55 -8.67
CA TYR A 666 -14.93 16.41 -7.66
C TYR A 666 -15.04 15.64 -6.36
N ILE A 667 -14.74 16.29 -5.25
CA ILE A 667 -14.98 15.74 -3.91
C ILE A 667 -16.20 16.46 -3.36
N LEU A 668 -17.31 15.72 -3.20
CA LEU A 668 -18.62 16.29 -2.92
C LEU A 668 -19.20 15.81 -1.60
N THR A 669 -20.09 16.63 -1.04
CA THR A 669 -21.04 16.20 -0.01
C THR A 669 -22.18 15.39 -0.62
N GLU A 670 -23.01 14.77 0.23
CA GLU A 670 -24.20 14.02 -0.18
C GLU A 670 -25.16 14.86 -1.05
N ASN A 671 -25.22 16.17 -0.78
CA ASN A 671 -26.07 17.16 -1.46
C ASN A 671 -25.38 17.85 -2.64
N ASN A 672 -24.36 17.24 -3.25
CA ASN A 672 -23.63 17.77 -4.41
C ASN A 672 -22.95 19.14 -4.18
N ARG A 673 -22.52 19.44 -2.94
CA ARG A 673 -21.72 20.63 -2.64
C ARG A 673 -20.23 20.29 -2.64
N LEU A 674 -19.39 21.23 -3.10
CA LEU A 674 -17.94 21.06 -3.06
C LEU A 674 -17.44 20.94 -1.63
N GLN A 675 -16.58 19.96 -1.37
CA GLN A 675 -15.83 19.88 -0.13
C GLN A 675 -14.58 20.76 -0.18
N PRO A 676 -14.17 21.34 0.96
CA PRO A 676 -12.91 22.06 1.05
C PRO A 676 -11.70 21.18 0.74
N ILE A 677 -10.59 21.77 0.28
CA ILE A 677 -9.32 21.05 0.11
C ILE A 677 -8.91 20.45 1.48
N GLY A 678 -8.58 19.16 1.49
CA GLY A 678 -8.29 18.38 2.68
C GLY A 678 -9.50 17.72 3.34
N ALA A 679 -10.72 18.21 3.13
CA ALA A 679 -11.91 17.58 3.68
C ALA A 679 -12.28 16.31 2.87
N VAL A 680 -12.77 15.30 3.58
CA VAL A 680 -13.19 14.03 2.97
C VAL A 680 -14.59 14.17 2.39
N GLY A 681 -14.82 13.63 1.20
CA GLY A 681 -16.13 13.56 0.57
C GLY A 681 -16.22 12.40 -0.41
N GLU A 682 -17.38 12.28 -1.06
CA GLU A 682 -17.55 11.32 -2.14
C GLU A 682 -16.76 11.81 -3.37
N LEU A 683 -15.95 10.92 -3.95
CA LEU A 683 -15.31 11.14 -5.23
C LEU A 683 -16.34 10.97 -6.36
N CYS A 684 -16.53 12.01 -7.14
CA CYS A 684 -17.37 12.01 -8.33
C CYS A 684 -16.51 12.32 -9.55
N LEU A 685 -16.82 11.68 -10.67
CA LEU A 685 -16.01 11.74 -11.89
C LEU A 685 -16.88 12.14 -13.08
N SER A 686 -16.40 13.03 -13.95
CA SER A 686 -17.09 13.42 -15.17
C SER A 686 -16.14 13.49 -16.37
N GLY A 687 -16.69 13.74 -17.56
CA GLY A 687 -15.96 13.84 -18.82
C GLY A 687 -16.12 12.62 -19.72
N THR A 688 -15.28 12.53 -20.76
CA THR A 688 -15.39 11.53 -21.84
C THR A 688 -15.18 10.09 -21.35
N GLY A 689 -14.64 9.88 -20.14
CA GLY A 689 -14.45 8.54 -19.57
C GLY A 689 -15.75 7.89 -19.07
N VAL A 690 -16.78 8.68 -18.78
CA VAL A 690 -18.05 8.19 -18.22
C VAL A 690 -18.77 7.32 -19.25
N SER A 691 -19.05 6.09 -18.86
CA SER A 691 -19.77 5.09 -19.66
C SER A 691 -21.25 5.47 -19.84
N ARG A 692 -21.96 4.78 -20.74
CA ARG A 692 -23.36 5.06 -21.05
C ARG A 692 -24.32 4.68 -19.90
N GLY A 693 -23.86 3.88 -18.94
CA GLY A 693 -24.67 3.36 -17.85
C GLY A 693 -24.65 1.84 -17.77
N TYR A 694 -25.66 1.31 -17.07
CA TYR A 694 -25.81 -0.13 -16.86
C TYR A 694 -26.86 -0.72 -17.80
N LEU A 695 -26.51 -1.83 -18.45
CA LEU A 695 -27.40 -2.58 -19.33
C LEU A 695 -28.64 -3.04 -18.56
N ASN A 696 -29.83 -2.82 -19.12
CA ASN A 696 -31.13 -3.22 -18.56
C ASN A 696 -31.39 -2.76 -17.10
N ARG A 697 -30.71 -1.71 -16.63
CA ARG A 697 -30.81 -1.19 -15.26
C ARG A 697 -30.96 0.35 -15.24
N PRO A 698 -32.07 0.91 -15.74
CA PRO A 698 -32.26 2.36 -15.82
C PRO A 698 -32.31 3.05 -14.45
N GLU A 699 -32.90 2.41 -13.44
CA GLU A 699 -32.99 2.95 -12.08
C GLU A 699 -31.60 3.11 -11.45
N LEU A 700 -30.78 2.06 -11.48
CA LEU A 700 -29.40 2.10 -10.99
C LEU A 700 -28.52 3.06 -11.80
N THR A 701 -28.78 3.18 -13.11
CA THR A 701 -28.11 4.15 -13.96
C THR A 701 -28.45 5.58 -13.51
N ALA A 702 -29.71 5.91 -13.28
CA ALA A 702 -30.12 7.23 -12.81
C ALA A 702 -29.59 7.56 -11.40
N GLU A 703 -29.42 6.54 -10.54
CA GLU A 703 -28.84 6.71 -9.20
C GLU A 703 -27.34 7.07 -9.25
N LYS A 704 -26.56 6.37 -10.09
CA LYS A 704 -25.09 6.51 -10.12
C LYS A 704 -24.58 7.52 -11.16
N PHE A 705 -25.30 7.69 -12.27
CA PHE A 705 -24.96 8.60 -13.37
C PHE A 705 -25.88 9.82 -13.29
N VAL A 706 -25.48 10.79 -12.49
CA VAL A 706 -26.29 11.96 -12.15
C VAL A 706 -25.98 13.16 -13.04
N PRO A 707 -26.94 14.10 -13.21
CA PRO A 707 -26.65 15.37 -13.87
C PRO A 707 -25.51 16.12 -13.18
N HIS A 708 -24.62 16.71 -13.97
CA HIS A 708 -23.47 17.41 -13.44
C HIS A 708 -23.89 18.75 -12.78
N PRO A 709 -23.62 18.96 -11.46
CA PRO A 709 -24.15 20.10 -10.73
C PRO A 709 -23.53 21.45 -11.14
N PHE A 710 -22.34 21.43 -11.74
CA PHE A 710 -21.61 22.65 -12.14
C PHE A 710 -21.60 22.92 -13.66
N ASN A 711 -21.98 21.94 -14.49
CA ASN A 711 -21.89 21.99 -15.95
C ASN A 711 -23.18 21.41 -16.55
N SER A 712 -24.10 22.26 -16.99
CA SER A 712 -25.38 21.79 -17.53
C SER A 712 -25.17 20.95 -18.79
N GLY A 713 -25.86 19.81 -18.87
CA GLY A 713 -25.81 18.88 -20.02
C GLY A 713 -24.73 17.80 -19.93
N GLU A 714 -23.84 17.85 -18.94
CA GLU A 714 -22.86 16.79 -18.68
C GLU A 714 -23.39 15.77 -17.66
N THR A 715 -22.84 14.55 -17.73
CA THR A 715 -23.11 13.48 -16.76
C THR A 715 -21.92 13.32 -15.82
N MET A 716 -22.22 13.09 -14.55
CA MET A 716 -21.24 12.82 -13.51
C MET A 716 -21.54 11.45 -12.87
N TYR A 717 -20.51 10.63 -12.72
CA TYR A 717 -20.60 9.33 -12.06
C TYR A 717 -20.22 9.45 -10.58
N ARG A 718 -21.11 8.97 -9.70
CA ARG A 718 -20.91 8.86 -8.25
C ARG A 718 -20.23 7.53 -7.92
N THR A 719 -18.98 7.57 -7.45
CA THR A 719 -18.16 6.36 -7.33
C THR A 719 -18.47 5.51 -6.08
N GLY A 720 -19.07 6.13 -5.05
CA GLY A 720 -19.15 5.56 -3.70
C GLY A 720 -17.81 5.50 -2.96
N ASP A 721 -16.73 6.00 -3.55
CA ASP A 721 -15.40 6.08 -2.94
C ASP A 721 -15.24 7.40 -2.17
N LEU A 722 -14.59 7.32 -1.00
CA LEU A 722 -14.23 8.46 -0.17
C LEU A 722 -12.82 8.90 -0.49
N ALA A 723 -12.66 10.19 -0.79
CA ALA A 723 -11.37 10.78 -1.09
C ALA A 723 -11.32 12.24 -0.62
N ARG A 724 -10.14 12.84 -0.72
CA ARG A 724 -9.91 14.27 -0.46
C ARG A 724 -8.89 14.83 -1.43
N TRP A 725 -8.99 16.12 -1.70
CA TRP A 725 -7.92 16.86 -2.38
C TRP A 725 -6.79 17.18 -1.42
N LEU A 726 -5.56 17.00 -1.87
CA LEU A 726 -4.35 17.53 -1.24
C LEU A 726 -4.07 18.94 -1.79
N PRO A 727 -3.32 19.78 -1.05
CA PRO A 727 -3.05 21.17 -1.45
C PRO A 727 -2.34 21.34 -2.82
N ASP A 728 -1.61 20.31 -3.26
CA ASP A 728 -0.88 20.23 -4.53
C ASP A 728 -1.75 19.76 -5.72
N GLY A 729 -3.03 19.52 -5.45
CA GLY A 729 -4.01 19.03 -6.42
C GLY A 729 -3.93 17.53 -6.67
N ASN A 730 -3.21 16.74 -5.87
CA ASN A 730 -3.35 15.28 -5.89
C ASN A 730 -4.58 14.85 -5.07
N ILE A 731 -5.15 13.69 -5.37
CA ILE A 731 -6.26 13.11 -4.63
C ILE A 731 -5.73 11.98 -3.74
N ASP A 732 -6.09 11.99 -2.47
CA ASP A 732 -5.82 10.92 -1.52
C ASP A 732 -7.08 10.07 -1.31
N PHE A 733 -6.94 8.75 -1.45
CA PHE A 733 -8.02 7.79 -1.30
C PHE A 733 -8.16 7.34 0.16
N ILE A 734 -9.35 7.55 0.72
CA ILE A 734 -9.65 7.29 2.13
C ILE A 734 -10.29 5.91 2.32
N GLY A 735 -11.30 5.58 1.50
CA GLY A 735 -12.06 4.34 1.65
C GLY A 735 -13.33 4.34 0.81
N ARG A 736 -14.37 3.63 1.27
CA ARG A 736 -15.68 3.56 0.61
C ARG A 736 -16.80 3.99 1.56
N ILE A 737 -17.89 4.48 0.97
CA ILE A 737 -19.13 4.83 1.69
C ILE A 737 -19.92 3.56 2.04
N ASP A 738 -19.91 2.61 1.11
CA ASP A 738 -20.64 1.34 1.18
C ASP A 738 -19.74 0.19 1.69
N ASP A 739 -20.36 -0.98 1.86
CA ASP A 739 -19.68 -2.23 2.23
C ASP A 739 -18.96 -2.89 1.05
N GLN A 740 -18.88 -2.23 -0.11
CA GLN A 740 -18.17 -2.78 -1.26
C GLN A 740 -16.67 -2.82 -0.99
N VAL A 741 -16.01 -3.85 -1.52
CA VAL A 741 -14.59 -4.06 -1.29
C VAL A 741 -13.87 -4.34 -2.60
N LYS A 742 -12.60 -3.96 -2.67
CA LYS A 742 -11.70 -4.39 -3.75
C LYS A 742 -10.73 -5.42 -3.18
N ILE A 743 -10.76 -6.64 -3.72
CA ILE A 743 -9.93 -7.76 -3.28
C ILE A 743 -9.27 -8.38 -4.52
N ARG A 744 -7.94 -8.40 -4.51
CA ARG A 744 -7.06 -8.88 -5.60
C ARG A 744 -7.35 -8.18 -6.93
N GLY A 745 -7.71 -6.90 -6.88
CA GLY A 745 -8.10 -6.09 -8.04
C GLY A 745 -9.53 -6.33 -8.54
N HIS A 746 -10.28 -7.28 -7.95
CA HIS A 746 -11.69 -7.49 -8.24
C HIS A 746 -12.56 -6.62 -7.37
N ARG A 747 -13.54 -5.96 -7.99
CA ARG A 747 -14.61 -5.24 -7.32
C ARG A 747 -15.66 -6.24 -6.86
N ILE A 748 -15.89 -6.35 -5.55
CA ILE A 748 -16.79 -7.34 -4.94
C ILE A 748 -17.84 -6.61 -4.10
N GLU A 749 -19.10 -6.86 -4.43
CA GLU A 749 -20.26 -6.47 -3.62
C GLU A 749 -20.53 -7.58 -2.60
N LEU A 750 -20.36 -7.29 -1.31
CA LEU A 750 -20.58 -8.29 -0.25
C LEU A 750 -22.03 -8.77 -0.24
N GLY A 751 -22.97 -7.89 -0.57
CA GLY A 751 -24.39 -8.22 -0.71
C GLY A 751 -24.69 -9.32 -1.75
N GLU A 752 -23.92 -9.40 -2.86
CA GLU A 752 -24.09 -10.49 -3.85
C GLU A 752 -23.78 -11.86 -3.26
N ILE A 753 -22.78 -11.91 -2.38
CA ILE A 753 -22.40 -13.13 -1.67
C ILE A 753 -23.41 -13.45 -0.57
N GLU A 754 -23.85 -12.44 0.17
CA GLU A 754 -24.88 -12.56 1.21
C GLU A 754 -26.19 -13.11 0.62
N GLU A 755 -26.65 -12.59 -0.51
CA GLU A 755 -27.87 -13.10 -1.18
C GLU A 755 -27.73 -14.54 -1.65
N GLU A 756 -26.57 -14.93 -2.18
CA GLU A 756 -26.36 -16.31 -2.64
C GLU A 756 -26.21 -17.28 -1.46
N LEU A 757 -25.60 -16.84 -0.36
CA LEU A 757 -25.59 -17.58 0.91
C LEU A 757 -27.01 -17.83 1.42
N MET A 758 -27.90 -16.84 1.31
CA MET A 758 -29.30 -16.95 1.69
C MET A 758 -30.10 -17.93 0.82
N ARG A 759 -29.62 -18.25 -0.39
CA ARG A 759 -30.21 -19.28 -1.26
C ARG A 759 -29.72 -20.69 -0.97
N CYS A 760 -28.65 -20.83 -0.18
CA CYS A 760 -28.11 -22.14 0.18
C CYS A 760 -29.07 -22.90 1.10
N GLN A 761 -29.17 -24.23 0.92
CA GLN A 761 -30.09 -25.06 1.68
C GLN A 761 -29.75 -25.03 3.18
N GLY A 762 -30.72 -24.62 4.01
CA GLY A 762 -30.57 -24.60 5.46
C GLY A 762 -29.96 -23.32 6.04
N VAL A 763 -29.65 -22.30 5.22
CA VAL A 763 -29.23 -20.98 5.70
C VAL A 763 -30.46 -20.10 5.95
N LYS A 764 -30.51 -19.44 7.11
CA LYS A 764 -31.59 -18.53 7.52
C LYS A 764 -31.18 -17.07 7.32
N GLU A 765 -30.00 -16.68 7.77
CA GLU A 765 -29.42 -15.33 7.68
C GLU A 765 -27.92 -15.44 7.38
N ALA A 766 -27.35 -14.52 6.62
CA ALA A 766 -25.92 -14.49 6.32
C ALA A 766 -25.40 -13.06 6.18
N VAL A 767 -24.19 -12.83 6.66
CA VAL A 767 -23.45 -11.56 6.52
C VAL A 767 -22.02 -11.87 6.12
N VAL A 768 -21.48 -11.11 5.18
CA VAL A 768 -20.10 -11.26 4.72
C VAL A 768 -19.33 -10.00 5.05
N ILE A 769 -18.10 -10.16 5.53
CA ILE A 769 -17.17 -9.04 5.72
C ILE A 769 -15.84 -9.36 5.04
N ALA A 770 -15.15 -8.32 4.58
CA ALA A 770 -13.74 -8.42 4.22
C ALA A 770 -12.88 -8.00 5.41
N LYS A 771 -12.11 -8.94 5.98
CA LYS A 771 -11.16 -8.63 7.06
C LYS A 771 -9.74 -8.63 6.49
N LYS A 772 -8.93 -7.63 6.89
CA LYS A 772 -7.49 -7.62 6.62
C LYS A 772 -6.78 -8.56 7.58
N ARG A 773 -5.90 -9.42 7.07
CA ARG A 773 -4.99 -10.24 7.88
C ARG A 773 -3.69 -9.49 8.17
N GLY A 774 -2.86 -10.01 9.08
CA GLY A 774 -1.63 -9.35 9.54
C GLY A 774 -0.60 -9.00 8.45
N ASN A 775 -0.71 -9.59 7.26
CA ASN A 775 0.11 -9.29 6.08
C ASN A 775 -0.46 -8.19 5.17
N GLY A 776 -1.65 -7.64 5.49
CA GLY A 776 -2.34 -6.62 4.70
C GLY A 776 -3.34 -7.13 3.66
N ASP A 777 -3.43 -8.44 3.42
CA ASP A 777 -4.40 -9.04 2.49
C ASP A 777 -5.82 -9.03 3.07
N ALA A 778 -6.79 -8.64 2.25
CA ALA A 778 -8.21 -8.79 2.57
C ALA A 778 -8.73 -10.18 2.18
N ALA A 779 -9.45 -10.82 3.10
CA ALA A 779 -10.10 -12.11 2.90
C ALA A 779 -11.59 -12.03 3.26
N LEU A 780 -12.43 -12.75 2.53
CA LEU A 780 -13.87 -12.80 2.73
C LEU A 780 -14.20 -13.81 3.84
N THR A 781 -14.95 -13.38 4.86
CA THR A 781 -15.48 -14.24 5.92
C THR A 781 -16.99 -14.15 5.94
N ALA A 782 -17.67 -15.30 5.79
CA ALA A 782 -19.11 -15.41 5.88
C ALA A 782 -19.53 -15.83 7.30
N TYR A 783 -20.49 -15.12 7.86
CA TYR A 783 -21.17 -15.44 9.11
C TYR A 783 -22.55 -15.95 8.75
N VAL A 784 -22.86 -17.18 9.13
CA VAL A 784 -24.05 -17.91 8.66
C VAL A 784 -24.88 -18.33 9.86
N VAL A 785 -26.17 -18.01 9.84
CA VAL A 785 -27.14 -18.49 10.83
C VAL A 785 -27.96 -19.61 10.17
N PRO A 786 -27.91 -20.85 10.68
CA PRO A 786 -28.68 -21.95 10.10
C PRO A 786 -30.17 -21.86 10.48
N VAL A 787 -31.03 -22.42 9.63
CA VAL A 787 -32.44 -22.66 9.95
C VAL A 787 -32.53 -23.62 11.15
N ARG A 788 -33.44 -23.35 12.08
CA ARG A 788 -33.57 -24.12 13.32
C ARG A 788 -33.76 -25.62 13.03
N GLY A 789 -32.82 -26.44 13.49
CA GLY A 789 -32.81 -27.89 13.29
C GLY A 789 -32.13 -28.38 12.00
N ALA A 790 -31.64 -27.48 11.15
CA ALA A 790 -30.82 -27.83 9.99
C ALA A 790 -29.35 -27.98 10.41
N VAL A 791 -28.68 -29.02 9.88
CA VAL A 791 -27.22 -29.16 9.98
C VAL A 791 -26.63 -28.62 8.69
N VAL A 792 -25.97 -27.46 8.77
CA VAL A 792 -25.33 -26.80 7.63
C VAL A 792 -23.83 -27.06 7.71
N SER A 793 -23.28 -27.75 6.71
CA SER A 793 -21.83 -27.96 6.58
C SER A 793 -21.18 -26.80 5.80
N ASN A 794 -20.04 -26.31 6.29
CA ASN A 794 -19.26 -25.28 5.59
C ASN A 794 -18.88 -25.71 4.16
N GLU A 795 -18.54 -26.99 3.97
CA GLU A 795 -18.19 -27.55 2.65
C GLU A 795 -19.38 -27.53 1.68
N GLU A 796 -20.57 -27.85 2.18
CA GLU A 796 -21.77 -27.91 1.36
C GLU A 796 -22.23 -26.51 0.95
N VAL A 797 -22.15 -25.53 1.86
CA VAL A 797 -22.39 -24.11 1.55
C VAL A 797 -21.38 -23.60 0.53
N ARG A 798 -20.08 -23.83 0.74
CA ARG A 798 -19.02 -23.44 -0.20
C ARG A 798 -19.25 -24.03 -1.58
N ARG A 799 -19.63 -25.30 -1.66
CA ARG A 799 -19.94 -26.01 -2.91
C ARG A 799 -21.15 -25.43 -3.62
N GLN A 800 -22.21 -25.07 -2.89
CA GLN A 800 -23.39 -24.42 -3.46
C GLN A 800 -23.06 -23.03 -4.01
N LEU A 801 -22.30 -22.22 -3.26
CA LEU A 801 -21.85 -20.90 -3.72
C LEU A 801 -21.00 -20.98 -4.99
N ALA A 802 -20.05 -21.93 -5.04
CA ALA A 802 -19.14 -22.08 -6.19
C ALA A 802 -19.84 -22.43 -7.51
N ARG A 803 -21.12 -22.85 -7.47
CA ARG A 803 -21.93 -23.09 -8.68
C ARG A 803 -22.42 -21.80 -9.34
N ASN A 804 -22.59 -20.74 -8.55
CA ASN A 804 -23.25 -19.50 -8.99
C ASN A 804 -22.32 -18.28 -8.91
N LEU A 805 -21.32 -18.31 -8.02
CA LEU A 805 -20.36 -17.23 -7.82
C LEU A 805 -19.00 -17.58 -8.44
N PRO A 806 -18.29 -16.60 -9.03
CA PRO A 806 -16.88 -16.74 -9.40
C PRO A 806 -16.02 -17.13 -8.20
N ALA A 807 -14.94 -17.85 -8.45
CA ALA A 807 -14.03 -18.33 -7.39
C ALA A 807 -13.52 -17.21 -6.46
N TYR A 808 -13.32 -15.99 -6.96
CA TYR A 808 -12.85 -14.85 -6.15
C TYR A 808 -13.93 -14.24 -5.23
N MET A 809 -15.21 -14.58 -5.43
CA MET A 809 -16.33 -14.12 -4.58
C MET A 809 -16.74 -15.16 -3.52
N VAL A 810 -16.21 -16.39 -3.60
CA VAL A 810 -16.51 -17.44 -2.63
C VAL A 810 -15.74 -17.15 -1.32
N PRO A 811 -16.41 -17.05 -0.15
CA PRO A 811 -15.75 -16.77 1.12
C PRO A 811 -14.62 -17.73 1.49
N ASP A 812 -13.53 -17.18 2.04
CA ASP A 812 -12.36 -17.92 2.51
C ASP A 812 -12.61 -18.63 3.86
N ALA A 813 -13.60 -18.17 4.64
CA ALA A 813 -13.96 -18.72 5.96
C ALA A 813 -15.47 -18.61 6.22
N TYR A 814 -16.01 -19.55 7.01
CA TYR A 814 -17.42 -19.64 7.40
C TYR A 814 -17.54 -19.81 8.91
N ILE A 815 -18.27 -18.91 9.57
CA ILE A 815 -18.53 -18.94 11.01
C ILE A 815 -20.03 -19.12 11.23
N MET A 816 -20.40 -20.19 11.91
CA MET A 816 -21.80 -20.46 12.26
C MET A 816 -22.18 -19.68 13.52
N LEU A 817 -23.27 -18.94 13.47
CA LEU A 817 -23.82 -18.18 14.59
C LEU A 817 -25.23 -18.65 14.92
N GLU A 818 -25.63 -18.55 16.19
CA GLU A 818 -27.03 -18.77 16.58
C GLU A 818 -27.93 -17.61 16.11
N GLU A 819 -27.41 -16.39 16.14
CA GLU A 819 -28.06 -15.17 15.65
C GLU A 819 -27.02 -14.11 15.25
N LEU A 820 -27.40 -13.17 14.37
CA LEU A 820 -26.54 -12.04 14.01
C LEU A 820 -26.59 -10.97 15.11
N PRO A 821 -25.44 -10.43 15.56
CA PRO A 821 -25.43 -9.34 16.52
C PRO A 821 -26.06 -8.09 15.88
N LEU A 822 -26.97 -7.43 16.58
CA LEU A 822 -27.66 -6.24 16.11
C LEU A 822 -27.22 -4.98 16.89
N THR A 823 -27.32 -3.83 16.25
CA THR A 823 -27.23 -2.50 16.84
C THR A 823 -28.52 -2.17 17.59
N ALA A 824 -28.52 -1.13 18.42
CA ALA A 824 -29.73 -0.62 19.09
C ALA A 824 -30.87 -0.25 18.11
N ASN A 825 -30.54 -0.02 16.82
CA ASN A 825 -31.48 0.29 15.74
C ASN A 825 -31.90 -0.94 14.92
N GLY A 826 -31.57 -2.16 15.35
CA GLY A 826 -31.98 -3.40 14.68
C GLY A 826 -31.22 -3.75 13.39
N LYS A 827 -30.16 -2.99 13.03
CA LYS A 827 -29.24 -3.35 11.93
C LYS A 827 -28.12 -4.26 12.43
N VAL A 828 -27.57 -5.14 11.59
CA VAL A 828 -26.41 -5.98 11.95
C VAL A 828 -25.23 -5.12 12.40
N ASN A 829 -24.71 -5.41 13.59
CA ASN A 829 -23.51 -4.80 14.13
C ASN A 829 -22.27 -5.60 13.74
N ARG A 830 -21.71 -5.29 12.56
CA ARG A 830 -20.53 -5.97 12.00
C ARG A 830 -19.27 -5.88 12.88
N ARG A 831 -19.18 -4.90 13.77
CA ARG A 831 -18.05 -4.75 14.73
C ARG A 831 -18.09 -5.79 15.85
N LEU A 832 -19.27 -6.30 16.18
CA LEU A 832 -19.47 -7.32 17.22
C LEU A 832 -19.41 -8.75 16.66
N LEU A 833 -19.22 -8.92 15.35
CA LEU A 833 -19.05 -10.24 14.77
C LEU A 833 -17.75 -10.88 15.32
N PRO A 834 -17.81 -12.11 15.85
CA PRO A 834 -16.67 -12.76 16.48
C PRO A 834 -15.50 -12.87 15.51
N GLU A 835 -14.28 -12.84 16.03
CA GLU A 835 -13.13 -13.15 15.19
C GLU A 835 -13.15 -14.61 14.80
N ALA A 836 -12.71 -14.89 13.56
CA ALA A 836 -12.42 -16.25 13.17
C ALA A 836 -11.23 -16.71 14.00
N ASP A 837 -11.47 -17.33 15.15
CA ASP A 837 -10.46 -18.21 15.74
C ASP A 837 -10.11 -19.19 14.63
N GLY A 838 -8.87 -19.16 14.14
CA GLY A 838 -8.40 -19.98 13.03
C GLY A 838 -8.36 -21.48 13.34
N ARG A 839 -9.30 -21.99 14.14
CA ARG A 839 -9.51 -23.38 14.54
C ARG A 839 -10.73 -23.93 13.78
N PRO A 840 -10.54 -24.72 12.72
CA PRO A 840 -11.52 -25.65 12.23
C PRO A 840 -11.67 -26.77 13.27
N ASN A 841 -12.78 -27.50 13.18
CA ASN A 841 -13.01 -28.72 13.95
C ASN A 841 -11.80 -29.66 13.93
N PRO A 842 -11.59 -30.46 14.99
CA PRO A 842 -10.48 -31.40 15.08
C PRO A 842 -10.67 -32.54 14.07
N THR A 843 -10.20 -32.36 12.85
CA THR A 843 -9.65 -33.48 12.09
C THR A 843 -8.32 -33.88 12.74
N GLU A 844 -8.00 -35.17 12.76
CA GLU A 844 -6.76 -35.69 13.35
C GLU A 844 -5.55 -34.97 12.74
N HIS A 845 -4.97 -34.01 13.48
CA HIS A 845 -3.80 -33.26 13.02
C HIS A 845 -2.61 -34.20 12.82
N ARG A 846 -2.21 -34.42 11.56
CA ARG A 846 -1.03 -35.21 11.21
C ARG A 846 0.19 -34.30 11.01
N ALA A 847 1.13 -34.38 11.94
CA ALA A 847 2.36 -33.59 11.90
C ALA A 847 3.29 -34.00 10.74
N PRO A 848 4.15 -33.08 10.25
CA PRO A 848 5.21 -33.38 9.29
C PRO A 848 6.07 -34.58 9.72
N ARG A 849 6.32 -35.49 8.79
CA ARG A 849 7.05 -36.76 9.02
C ARG A 849 8.50 -36.69 8.56
N ASN A 850 8.81 -35.79 7.64
CA ASN A 850 10.12 -35.61 7.04
C ASN A 850 10.46 -34.11 6.86
N MET A 851 11.71 -33.83 6.50
CA MET A 851 12.22 -32.46 6.40
C MET A 851 11.59 -31.67 5.24
N THR A 852 11.17 -32.34 4.16
CA THR A 852 10.43 -31.71 3.04
C THR A 852 9.06 -31.21 3.53
N GLU A 853 8.30 -32.07 4.20
CA GLU A 853 7.01 -31.73 4.80
C GLU A 853 7.13 -30.63 5.87
N GLU A 854 8.19 -30.63 6.67
CA GLU A 854 8.42 -29.61 7.71
C GLU A 854 8.68 -28.23 7.09
N LYS A 855 9.54 -28.16 6.07
CA LYS A 855 9.82 -26.93 5.31
C LYS A 855 8.57 -26.41 4.60
N LEU A 856 7.79 -27.30 3.98
CA LEU A 856 6.53 -26.94 3.34
C LEU A 856 5.51 -26.42 4.37
N ALA A 857 5.38 -27.07 5.53
CA ALA A 857 4.52 -26.62 6.60
C ALA A 857 4.90 -25.24 7.13
N ILE A 858 6.19 -24.92 7.24
CA ILE A 858 6.68 -23.58 7.62
C ILE A 858 6.29 -22.55 6.55
N ILE A 859 6.57 -22.82 5.27
CA ILE A 859 6.22 -21.91 4.17
C ILE A 859 4.71 -21.66 4.14
N TRP A 860 3.90 -22.72 4.24
CA TRP A 860 2.45 -22.61 4.27
C TRP A 860 1.97 -21.85 5.50
N SER A 861 2.56 -22.08 6.67
CA SER A 861 2.23 -21.39 7.91
C SER A 861 2.46 -19.89 7.78
N GLU A 862 3.60 -19.49 7.22
CA GLU A 862 3.93 -18.08 7.01
C GLU A 862 3.05 -17.41 5.94
N VAL A 863 2.75 -18.10 4.83
CA VAL A 863 1.91 -17.55 3.75
C VAL A 863 0.43 -17.50 4.13
N LEU A 864 -0.06 -18.50 4.86
CA LEU A 864 -1.47 -18.57 5.28
C LEU A 864 -1.75 -17.80 6.57
N GLY A 865 -0.70 -17.52 7.36
CA GLY A 865 -0.78 -16.90 8.68
C GLY A 865 -1.39 -17.84 9.72
N ARG A 866 -1.12 -19.16 9.62
CA ARG A 866 -1.70 -20.20 10.49
C ARG A 866 -0.61 -21.10 11.05
N GLN A 867 -0.61 -21.30 12.37
CA GLN A 867 0.34 -22.23 13.01
C GLN A 867 -0.22 -23.66 13.02
N GLN A 868 0.68 -24.66 13.00
CA GLN A 868 0.35 -26.09 13.06
C GLN A 868 -0.54 -26.59 11.92
N ILE A 869 -0.07 -26.48 10.68
CA ILE A 869 -0.76 -27.03 9.50
C ILE A 869 -0.47 -28.54 9.41
N GLY A 870 -1.53 -29.37 9.39
CA GLY A 870 -1.43 -30.80 9.16
C GLY A 870 -1.03 -31.15 7.72
N ILE A 871 -0.34 -32.27 7.52
CA ILE A 871 0.19 -32.63 6.19
C ILE A 871 -0.90 -32.99 5.16
N ASP A 872 -2.08 -33.37 5.63
CA ASP A 872 -3.26 -33.76 4.86
C ASP A 872 -4.29 -32.62 4.73
N GLU A 873 -4.04 -31.47 5.34
CA GLU A 873 -4.88 -30.29 5.17
C GLU A 873 -4.76 -29.73 3.74
N ASN A 874 -5.90 -29.50 3.11
CA ASN A 874 -5.95 -28.95 1.76
C ASN A 874 -5.70 -27.43 1.77
N PHE A 875 -4.69 -26.98 1.03
CA PHE A 875 -4.26 -25.59 0.88
C PHE A 875 -5.41 -24.60 0.67
N PHE A 876 -6.36 -24.93 -0.21
CA PHE A 876 -7.46 -24.06 -0.60
C PHE A 876 -8.63 -24.12 0.39
N GLU A 877 -8.73 -25.19 1.18
CA GLU A 877 -9.70 -25.31 2.26
C GLU A 877 -9.25 -24.52 3.49
N ILE A 878 -7.94 -24.38 3.69
CA ILE A 878 -7.34 -23.68 4.84
C ILE A 878 -7.05 -22.19 4.60
N GLY A 879 -7.59 -21.62 3.51
CA GLY A 879 -7.53 -20.19 3.19
C GLY A 879 -6.44 -19.81 2.16
N GLY A 880 -5.95 -20.77 1.39
CA GLY A 880 -5.11 -20.58 0.21
C GLY A 880 -5.92 -20.21 -1.04
N HIS A 881 -5.28 -19.48 -1.95
CA HIS A 881 -5.84 -19.04 -3.23
C HIS A 881 -4.70 -18.80 -4.23
N SER A 882 -4.99 -18.51 -5.50
CA SER A 882 -3.97 -18.43 -6.58
C SER A 882 -2.79 -17.49 -6.26
N LEU A 883 -3.05 -16.31 -5.68
CA LEU A 883 -1.97 -15.40 -5.26
C LEU A 883 -1.08 -15.98 -4.14
N LYS A 884 -1.68 -16.68 -3.17
CA LYS A 884 -0.92 -17.39 -2.11
C LYS A 884 -0.21 -18.62 -2.66
N ALA A 885 -0.80 -19.32 -3.62
CA ALA A 885 -0.15 -20.42 -4.32
C ALA A 885 1.13 -19.93 -5.02
N MET A 886 1.05 -18.79 -5.72
CA MET A 886 2.23 -18.13 -6.29
C MET A 886 3.24 -17.69 -5.23
N ALA A 887 2.78 -17.19 -4.09
CA ALA A 887 3.68 -16.82 -2.98
C ALA A 887 4.39 -18.05 -2.38
N VAL A 888 3.67 -19.17 -2.23
CA VAL A 888 4.22 -20.46 -1.78
C VAL A 888 5.29 -20.94 -2.76
N THR A 889 4.98 -21.03 -4.06
CA THR A 889 5.96 -21.51 -5.06
C THR A 889 7.16 -20.57 -5.17
N SER A 890 6.95 -19.26 -5.08
CA SER A 890 8.02 -18.25 -5.02
C SER A 890 8.92 -18.43 -3.81
N ARG A 891 8.35 -18.69 -2.62
CA ARG A 891 9.14 -18.98 -1.41
C ARG A 891 9.83 -20.34 -1.49
N MET A 892 9.21 -21.36 -2.08
CA MET A 892 9.87 -22.64 -2.33
C MET A 892 11.08 -22.48 -3.25
N LEU A 893 10.96 -21.66 -4.30
CA LEU A 893 12.10 -21.34 -5.16
C LEU A 893 13.19 -20.56 -4.40
N LYS A 894 12.81 -19.57 -3.60
CA LYS A 894 13.76 -18.71 -2.87
C LYS A 894 14.45 -19.40 -1.71
N ASP A 895 13.68 -20.09 -0.87
CA ASP A 895 14.12 -20.62 0.42
C ASP A 895 14.57 -22.08 0.29
N LEU A 896 14.02 -22.82 -0.68
CA LEU A 896 14.32 -24.24 -0.90
C LEU A 896 15.03 -24.53 -2.23
N ALA A 897 15.17 -23.55 -3.14
CA ALA A 897 15.69 -23.74 -4.50
C ALA A 897 14.90 -24.77 -5.34
N ILE A 898 13.63 -24.98 -5.01
CA ILE A 898 12.74 -25.91 -5.73
C ILE A 898 11.77 -25.09 -6.56
N ASP A 899 11.88 -25.19 -7.89
CA ASP A 899 10.93 -24.58 -8.81
C ASP A 899 9.72 -25.50 -9.02
N VAL A 900 8.59 -25.17 -8.38
CA VAL A 900 7.36 -25.93 -8.53
C VAL A 900 6.31 -25.11 -9.28
N PRO A 901 5.81 -25.62 -10.43
CA PRO A 901 4.70 -25.00 -11.12
C PRO A 901 3.46 -24.91 -10.24
N VAL A 902 2.79 -23.75 -10.24
CA VAL A 902 1.59 -23.53 -9.39
C VAL A 902 0.47 -24.55 -9.66
N ASN A 903 0.33 -25.08 -10.89
CA ASN A 903 -0.66 -26.12 -11.18
C ASN A 903 -0.44 -27.40 -10.36
N VAL A 904 0.80 -27.74 -9.99
CA VAL A 904 1.08 -28.89 -9.13
C VAL A 904 0.46 -28.69 -7.75
N LEU A 905 0.42 -27.47 -7.22
CA LEU A 905 -0.26 -27.17 -5.96
C LEU A 905 -1.80 -27.23 -6.09
N PHE A 906 -2.35 -27.02 -7.29
CA PHE A 906 -3.78 -27.25 -7.57
C PHE A 906 -4.12 -28.73 -7.70
N GLU A 907 -3.24 -29.51 -8.33
CA GLU A 907 -3.39 -30.97 -8.51
C GLU A 907 -3.14 -31.75 -7.20
N MET A 908 -2.16 -31.30 -6.42
CA MET A 908 -1.73 -31.89 -5.15
C MET A 908 -1.83 -30.85 -4.03
N PRO A 909 -3.06 -30.53 -3.57
CA PRO A 909 -3.29 -29.40 -2.68
C PRO A 909 -2.97 -29.71 -1.21
N THR A 910 -2.19 -30.74 -0.90
CA THR A 910 -1.78 -31.10 0.48
C THR A 910 -0.26 -31.11 0.59
N ILE A 911 0.28 -30.89 1.79
CA ILE A 911 1.73 -30.96 2.02
C ILE A 911 2.24 -32.38 1.75
N GLU A 912 1.49 -33.42 2.10
CA GLU A 912 1.80 -34.82 1.79
C GLU A 912 1.90 -35.06 0.27
N GLY A 913 0.93 -34.58 -0.51
CA GLY A 913 0.93 -34.73 -1.96
C GLY A 913 2.07 -33.94 -2.63
N LEU A 914 2.33 -32.72 -2.14
CA LEU A 914 3.38 -31.86 -2.67
C LEU A 914 4.78 -32.37 -2.30
N ALA A 915 4.98 -32.87 -1.08
CA ALA A 915 6.23 -33.48 -0.65
C ALA A 915 6.54 -34.73 -1.47
N ALA A 916 5.54 -35.59 -1.73
CA ALA A 916 5.73 -36.76 -2.58
C ALA A 916 6.15 -36.40 -4.01
N TYR A 917 5.61 -35.31 -4.58
CA TYR A 917 6.03 -34.80 -5.89
C TYR A 917 7.49 -34.30 -5.88
N ILE A 918 7.89 -33.59 -4.82
CA ILE A 918 9.25 -33.06 -4.66
C ILE A 918 10.25 -34.20 -4.44
N ASP A 919 9.93 -35.16 -3.58
CA ASP A 919 10.80 -36.27 -3.21
C ASP A 919 10.98 -37.28 -4.36
N GLN A 920 10.03 -37.35 -5.32
CA GLN A 920 10.16 -38.13 -6.55
C GLN A 920 11.00 -37.43 -7.64
N GLY A 921 11.33 -36.14 -7.47
CA GLY A 921 11.85 -35.26 -8.52
C GLY A 921 13.28 -34.69 -8.34
N GLY A 922 13.99 -34.92 -7.24
CA GLY A 922 15.35 -34.35 -7.10
C GLY A 922 16.19 -34.81 -5.92
N HIS A 923 17.28 -35.54 -6.21
CA HIS A 923 18.42 -35.74 -5.30
C HIS A 923 19.69 -35.15 -5.94
N ALA A 924 20.35 -34.20 -5.28
CA ALA A 924 21.82 -33.97 -5.39
C ALA A 924 22.44 -32.85 -4.50
N ASP A 925 21.73 -31.83 -4.01
CA ASP A 925 22.40 -30.59 -3.53
C ASP A 925 22.33 -30.33 -2.01
N ASP A 926 22.82 -31.26 -1.20
CA ASP A 926 23.02 -31.03 0.25
C ASP A 926 24.47 -30.65 0.62
N VAL A 927 25.29 -30.21 -0.35
CA VAL A 927 26.64 -29.68 -0.10
C VAL A 927 26.74 -28.25 -0.64
N LYS A 928 26.82 -27.28 0.27
CA LYS A 928 27.01 -25.86 -0.07
C LYS A 928 28.38 -25.66 -0.75
N LYS A 929 28.35 -25.14 -1.97
CA LYS A 929 29.53 -24.82 -2.79
C LYS A 929 29.29 -23.54 -3.57
N THR A 930 30.34 -22.78 -3.79
CA THR A 930 30.37 -21.68 -4.75
C THR A 930 31.00 -22.21 -6.04
N VAL A 931 30.28 -22.10 -7.16
CA VAL A 931 30.80 -22.53 -8.47
C VAL A 931 31.24 -21.31 -9.25
N PHE A 932 32.54 -21.22 -9.52
CA PHE A 932 33.12 -20.20 -10.38
C PHE A 932 33.31 -20.74 -11.80
N ASN A 933 33.31 -19.84 -12.78
CA ASN A 933 33.57 -20.15 -14.20
C ASN A 933 32.65 -21.27 -14.74
N GLN A 934 31.33 -21.11 -14.56
CA GLN A 934 30.33 -22.17 -14.84
C GLN A 934 30.36 -22.70 -16.29
N GLU A 935 30.81 -21.88 -17.22
CA GLU A 935 30.95 -22.17 -18.65
C GLU A 935 32.13 -23.10 -18.99
N SER A 936 33.11 -23.26 -18.10
CA SER A 936 34.23 -24.18 -18.33
C SER A 936 33.82 -25.63 -18.11
N THR A 937 34.41 -26.55 -18.89
CA THR A 937 34.21 -27.99 -18.78
C THR A 937 35.32 -28.70 -18.01
N ARG A 938 36.37 -28.00 -17.57
CA ARG A 938 37.47 -28.59 -16.78
C ARG A 938 37.21 -28.34 -15.30
N HIS A 939 37.02 -29.40 -14.52
CA HIS A 939 36.62 -29.27 -13.13
C HIS A 939 37.85 -29.20 -12.21
N LEU A 940 37.81 -28.27 -11.26
CA LEU A 940 38.75 -28.21 -10.14
C LEU A 940 37.95 -28.13 -8.84
N PHE A 941 38.18 -29.07 -7.92
CA PHE A 941 37.40 -29.18 -6.68
C PHE A 941 38.19 -28.59 -5.52
N ALA A 942 37.71 -27.47 -4.96
CA ALA A 942 38.46 -26.68 -4.00
C ALA A 942 37.88 -26.77 -2.59
N PHE A 943 38.75 -26.96 -1.59
CA PHE A 943 38.36 -27.17 -0.20
C PHE A 943 38.73 -25.99 0.70
N PRO A 944 37.81 -25.51 1.55
CA PRO A 944 37.94 -24.20 2.18
C PRO A 944 39.08 -24.17 3.21
N PRO A 945 39.71 -22.99 3.43
CA PRO A 945 40.61 -22.78 4.56
C PRO A 945 39.84 -22.81 5.88
N VAL A 946 40.54 -22.65 7.00
CA VAL A 946 39.97 -22.72 8.37
C VAL A 946 38.75 -21.81 8.63
N LEU A 947 38.57 -20.77 7.81
CA LEU A 947 37.37 -19.91 7.80
C LEU A 947 36.08 -20.65 7.39
N GLY A 948 36.20 -21.77 6.67
CA GLY A 948 35.11 -22.67 6.34
C GLY A 948 34.27 -22.29 5.13
N TYR A 949 34.71 -21.33 4.31
CA TYR A 949 33.98 -20.90 3.11
C TYR A 949 34.82 -21.02 1.83
N GLY A 950 34.22 -21.59 0.78
CA GLY A 950 34.86 -21.78 -0.52
C GLY A 950 35.04 -20.48 -1.31
N ILE A 951 34.35 -19.41 -0.92
CA ILE A 951 34.42 -18.10 -1.61
C ILE A 951 35.85 -17.52 -1.67
N VAL A 952 36.75 -17.95 -0.78
CA VAL A 952 38.17 -17.53 -0.75
C VAL A 952 38.88 -17.82 -2.08
N TYR A 953 38.40 -18.81 -2.85
CA TYR A 953 38.95 -19.13 -4.16
C TYR A 953 38.53 -18.19 -5.30
N GLY A 954 37.67 -17.20 -5.05
CA GLY A 954 37.13 -16.33 -6.11
C GLY A 954 38.21 -15.63 -6.94
N LYS A 955 39.23 -15.05 -6.29
CA LYS A 955 40.34 -14.39 -6.99
C LYS A 955 41.22 -15.36 -7.76
N LEU A 956 41.38 -16.58 -7.26
CA LEU A 956 42.06 -17.64 -8.01
C LEU A 956 41.25 -18.04 -9.25
N ALA A 957 39.93 -18.14 -9.12
CA ALA A 957 39.04 -18.47 -10.22
C ALA A 957 39.02 -17.41 -11.32
N GLU A 958 39.09 -16.11 -10.96
CA GLU A 958 39.24 -15.02 -11.93
C GLU A 958 40.53 -15.15 -12.76
N GLN A 959 41.61 -15.64 -12.14
CA GLN A 959 42.85 -15.89 -12.86
C GLN A 959 42.81 -17.21 -13.64
N MET A 960 41.92 -18.15 -13.35
CA MET A 960 41.85 -19.47 -14.01
C MET A 960 40.50 -19.70 -14.72
N PRO A 961 40.09 -18.84 -15.67
CA PRO A 961 38.79 -18.93 -16.36
C PRO A 961 38.60 -20.27 -17.10
N GLU A 962 39.69 -20.94 -17.46
CA GLU A 962 39.71 -22.24 -18.11
C GLU A 962 39.30 -23.41 -17.20
N TYR A 963 39.21 -23.21 -15.88
CA TYR A 963 38.71 -24.20 -14.92
C TYR A 963 37.39 -23.76 -14.28
N LYS A 964 36.41 -24.66 -14.29
CA LYS A 964 35.20 -24.59 -13.46
C LYS A 964 35.55 -25.02 -12.05
N ILE A 965 35.67 -24.05 -11.15
CA ILE A 965 36.10 -24.27 -9.77
C ILE A 965 34.87 -24.48 -8.89
N HIS A 966 34.74 -25.69 -8.34
CA HIS A 966 33.72 -26.05 -7.36
C HIS A 966 34.33 -25.84 -5.97
N ALA A 967 34.10 -24.65 -5.40
CA ALA A 967 34.67 -24.27 -4.11
C ALA A 967 33.70 -24.58 -2.97
N PHE A 968 34.00 -25.64 -2.22
CA PHE A 968 33.14 -26.14 -1.16
C PHE A 968 33.23 -25.29 0.12
N ASP A 969 32.12 -25.22 0.85
CA ASP A 969 32.09 -24.77 2.24
C ASP A 969 32.35 -25.93 3.20
N PHE A 970 32.83 -25.64 4.42
CA PHE A 970 33.11 -26.66 5.43
C PHE A 970 31.80 -27.27 5.98
N ILE A 971 31.76 -28.60 6.02
CA ILE A 971 30.67 -29.40 6.60
C ILE A 971 31.04 -29.77 8.05
N GLU A 972 30.21 -29.35 9.00
CA GLU A 972 30.46 -29.53 10.44
C GLU A 972 30.32 -31.00 10.89
N SER A 973 29.48 -31.80 10.22
CA SER A 973 29.22 -33.20 10.58
C SER A 973 30.40 -34.13 10.32
N ASP A 974 30.52 -35.21 11.10
CA ASP A 974 31.67 -36.13 11.03
C ASP A 974 31.73 -36.99 9.77
N ASP A 975 30.61 -37.15 9.07
CA ASP A 975 30.51 -37.83 7.77
C ASP A 975 30.94 -36.95 6.57
N ARG A 976 31.54 -35.78 6.83
CA ARG A 976 31.92 -34.77 5.82
C ARG A 976 32.67 -35.34 4.62
N ALA A 977 33.65 -36.22 4.84
CA ALA A 977 34.46 -36.76 3.74
C ALA A 977 33.63 -37.61 2.75
N VAL A 978 32.65 -38.36 3.26
CA VAL A 978 31.70 -39.14 2.45
C VAL A 978 30.80 -38.21 1.66
N ARG A 979 30.24 -37.19 2.31
CA ARG A 979 29.36 -36.20 1.66
C ARG A 979 30.05 -35.44 0.54
N TYR A 980 31.31 -35.03 0.73
CA TYR A 980 32.09 -34.43 -0.35
C TYR A 980 32.37 -35.42 -1.48
N ALA A 981 32.73 -36.67 -1.17
CA ALA A 981 33.00 -37.68 -2.19
C ALA A 981 31.77 -37.99 -3.05
N GLU A 982 30.57 -38.04 -2.45
CA GLU A 982 29.29 -38.19 -3.15
C GLU A 982 28.98 -36.98 -4.03
N ALA A 983 29.12 -35.76 -3.49
CA ALA A 983 28.88 -34.53 -4.24
C ALA A 983 29.85 -34.39 -5.44
N ILE A 984 31.14 -34.64 -5.23
CA ILE A 984 32.15 -34.64 -6.31
C ILE A 984 31.80 -35.71 -7.34
N SER A 985 31.31 -36.87 -6.90
CA SER A 985 30.93 -37.95 -7.81
C SER A 985 29.69 -37.65 -8.64
N GLY A 986 28.72 -36.91 -8.09
CA GLY A 986 27.59 -36.40 -8.87
C GLY A 986 28.00 -35.31 -9.86
N LEU A 987 28.93 -34.42 -9.47
CA LEU A 987 29.36 -33.29 -10.30
C LEU A 987 30.28 -33.68 -11.47
N GLN A 988 31.14 -34.68 -11.24
CA GLN A 988 31.96 -35.28 -12.28
C GLN A 988 31.92 -36.81 -12.07
N PRO A 989 31.00 -37.51 -12.76
CA PRO A 989 30.86 -38.96 -12.60
C PRO A 989 32.00 -39.76 -13.24
N GLU A 990 32.69 -39.20 -14.25
CA GLU A 990 33.73 -39.88 -15.01
C GLU A 990 35.03 -39.07 -15.12
N GLY A 991 36.14 -39.76 -15.41
CA GLY A 991 37.46 -39.14 -15.60
C GLY A 991 38.25 -38.90 -14.31
N PRO A 992 39.54 -38.55 -14.44
CA PRO A 992 40.40 -38.23 -13.30
C PRO A 992 39.92 -36.96 -12.58
N LEU A 993 40.00 -36.99 -11.25
CA LEU A 993 39.65 -35.87 -10.39
C LEU A 993 40.89 -35.07 -10.00
N THR A 994 40.78 -33.75 -10.02
CA THR A 994 41.82 -32.83 -9.53
C THR A 994 41.27 -32.04 -8.35
N LEU A 995 41.92 -32.20 -7.20
CA LEU A 995 41.53 -31.56 -5.94
C LEU A 995 42.55 -30.48 -5.55
N ILE A 996 42.08 -29.39 -4.95
CA ILE A 996 42.92 -28.31 -4.44
C ILE A 996 42.51 -27.91 -3.02
N GLY A 997 43.48 -27.77 -2.13
CA GLY A 997 43.28 -27.30 -0.76
C GLY A 997 44.17 -26.10 -0.45
N TYR A 998 43.67 -25.20 0.40
CA TYR A 998 44.44 -24.09 0.95
C TYR A 998 44.32 -24.09 2.47
N SER A 999 45.44 -23.95 3.18
CA SER A 999 45.46 -23.97 4.64
C SER A 999 44.84 -25.27 5.20
N ALA A 1000 43.88 -25.20 6.14
CA ALA A 1000 43.17 -26.38 6.67
C ALA A 1000 42.50 -27.24 5.58
N GLY A 1001 42.14 -26.64 4.44
CA GLY A 1001 41.52 -27.32 3.30
C GLY A 1001 42.40 -28.41 2.68
N CYS A 1002 43.73 -28.36 2.85
CA CYS A 1002 44.64 -29.39 2.36
C CYS A 1002 44.42 -30.73 3.06
N GLY A 1003 44.26 -30.72 4.40
CA GLY A 1003 43.98 -31.94 5.15
C GLY A 1003 42.62 -32.54 4.82
N LEU A 1004 41.62 -31.68 4.63
CA LEU A 1004 40.29 -32.12 4.20
C LEU A 1004 40.31 -32.71 2.77
N ALA A 1005 41.01 -32.06 1.84
CA ALA A 1005 41.17 -32.56 0.48
C ALA A 1005 41.87 -33.93 0.45
N PHE A 1006 42.83 -34.17 1.35
CA PHE A 1006 43.47 -35.47 1.52
C PHE A 1006 42.51 -36.57 2.00
N GLU A 1007 41.74 -36.33 3.07
CA GLU A 1007 40.75 -37.31 3.54
C GLU A 1007 39.65 -37.60 2.50
N VAL A 1008 39.24 -36.58 1.75
CA VAL A 1008 38.27 -36.73 0.66
C VAL A 1008 38.88 -37.52 -0.50
N ALA A 1009 40.16 -37.32 -0.83
CA ALA A 1009 40.86 -38.13 -1.82
C ALA A 1009 40.90 -39.61 -1.42
N GLN A 1010 41.24 -39.92 -0.16
CA GLN A 1010 41.22 -41.29 0.36
C GLN A 1010 39.82 -41.91 0.25
N THR A 1011 38.78 -41.13 0.56
CA THR A 1011 37.39 -41.59 0.49
C THR A 1011 36.95 -41.83 -0.96
N LEU A 1012 37.33 -40.95 -1.90
CA LEU A 1012 37.09 -41.11 -3.32
C LEU A 1012 37.78 -42.35 -3.89
N GLU A 1013 39.06 -42.56 -3.57
CA GLU A 1013 39.81 -43.74 -4.02
C GLU A 1013 39.24 -45.04 -3.45
N LYS A 1014 38.84 -45.05 -2.17
CA LYS A 1014 38.12 -46.17 -1.55
C LYS A 1014 36.79 -46.48 -2.25
N ASN A 1015 36.13 -45.44 -2.78
CA ASN A 1015 34.90 -45.55 -3.57
C ASN A 1015 35.16 -45.84 -5.06
N GLY A 1016 36.40 -46.17 -5.44
CA GLY A 1016 36.79 -46.52 -6.82
C GLY A 1016 36.92 -45.33 -7.76
N ARG A 1017 36.91 -44.09 -7.25
CA ARG A 1017 37.12 -42.88 -8.04
C ARG A 1017 38.60 -42.51 -8.08
N LYS A 1018 39.16 -42.42 -9.29
CA LYS A 1018 40.56 -42.06 -9.48
C LYS A 1018 40.77 -40.55 -9.28
N VAL A 1019 41.56 -40.20 -8.26
CA VAL A 1019 42.14 -38.86 -8.10
C VAL A 1019 43.49 -38.83 -8.82
N GLU A 1020 43.71 -37.83 -9.67
CA GLU A 1020 44.96 -37.72 -10.44
C GLU A 1020 45.97 -36.83 -9.74
N LYS A 1021 45.54 -35.64 -9.31
CA LYS A 1021 46.39 -34.64 -8.64
C LYS A 1021 45.71 -34.03 -7.43
N LEU A 1022 46.50 -33.82 -6.39
CA LEU A 1022 46.14 -33.12 -5.17
C LEU A 1022 47.09 -31.93 -4.96
N LEU A 1023 46.55 -30.72 -5.12
CA LEU A 1023 47.31 -29.48 -5.01
C LEU A 1023 47.14 -28.90 -3.61
N MET A 1024 48.24 -28.80 -2.87
CA MET A 1024 48.28 -28.29 -1.51
C MET A 1024 48.90 -26.88 -1.50
N ILE A 1025 48.16 -25.88 -1.02
CA ILE A 1025 48.69 -24.53 -0.86
C ILE A 1025 49.01 -24.28 0.61
N ASP A 1026 50.31 -24.22 0.90
CA ASP A 1026 50.95 -23.83 2.17
C ASP A 1026 50.33 -24.48 3.42
N SER A 1027 50.24 -25.81 3.39
CA SER A 1027 49.76 -26.63 4.52
C SER A 1027 50.43 -28.00 4.48
N TYR A 1028 50.53 -28.65 5.63
CA TYR A 1028 51.43 -29.78 5.87
C TYR A 1028 50.71 -30.98 6.48
N MET A 1029 51.28 -32.18 6.30
CA MET A 1029 50.74 -33.43 6.84
C MET A 1029 50.87 -33.43 8.35
N LYS A 1030 49.83 -33.88 9.04
CA LYS A 1030 49.73 -33.82 10.50
C LYS A 1030 49.86 -35.21 11.11
N ASN A 1031 50.97 -35.44 11.82
CA ASN A 1031 51.37 -36.76 12.35
C ASN A 1031 51.07 -36.91 13.85
N GLY A 1032 50.64 -35.84 14.51
CA GLY A 1032 50.24 -35.83 15.90
C GLY A 1032 49.31 -34.66 16.21
N VAL A 1033 48.65 -34.72 17.36
CA VAL A 1033 47.85 -33.61 17.88
C VAL A 1033 48.81 -32.55 18.41
N SER A 1034 48.56 -31.29 18.10
CA SER A 1034 49.37 -30.16 18.58
C SER A 1034 49.23 -30.01 20.10
N ASP A 1035 50.32 -29.97 20.86
CA ASP A 1035 50.32 -29.54 22.26
C ASP A 1035 49.94 -28.06 22.34
N LEU A 1036 48.64 -27.79 22.46
CA LEU A 1036 48.08 -26.45 22.68
C LEU A 1036 47.71 -26.28 24.15
N GLU A 1037 48.63 -26.61 25.07
CA GLU A 1037 48.45 -26.29 26.48
C GLU A 1037 48.33 -24.76 26.66
N GLY A 1038 47.10 -24.30 26.91
CA GLY A 1038 46.82 -22.94 27.39
C GLY A 1038 46.26 -21.93 26.38
N ARG A 1039 45.89 -22.31 25.15
CA ARG A 1039 45.17 -21.39 24.23
C ARG A 1039 43.68 -21.70 24.18
N SER A 1040 42.84 -20.67 24.30
CA SER A 1040 41.40 -20.80 24.10
C SER A 1040 41.07 -20.82 22.61
N ILE A 1041 40.31 -21.82 22.14
CA ILE A 1041 39.79 -21.90 20.77
C ILE A 1041 39.05 -20.61 20.39
N GLU A 1042 38.36 -20.00 21.35
CA GLU A 1042 37.64 -18.73 21.16
C GLU A 1042 38.60 -17.56 20.96
N ALA A 1043 39.72 -17.54 21.69
CA ALA A 1043 40.74 -16.49 21.56
C ALA A 1043 41.52 -16.59 20.24
N ASP A 1044 41.87 -17.81 19.81
CA ASP A 1044 42.54 -18.03 18.53
C ASP A 1044 41.59 -17.77 17.34
N THR A 1045 40.31 -18.12 17.47
CA THR A 1045 39.26 -17.79 16.47
C THR A 1045 39.09 -16.27 16.36
N ALA A 1046 39.01 -15.56 17.48
CA ALA A 1046 38.91 -14.10 17.49
C ALA A 1046 40.13 -13.41 16.87
N ALA A 1047 41.35 -13.89 17.18
CA ALA A 1047 42.58 -13.35 16.60
C ALA A 1047 42.65 -13.54 15.07
N LEU A 1048 42.21 -14.70 14.58
CA LEU A 1048 42.16 -14.98 13.14
C LEU A 1048 41.04 -14.21 12.44
N MET A 1049 39.88 -14.00 13.09
CA MET A 1049 38.83 -13.13 12.56
C MET A 1049 39.31 -11.69 12.43
N GLU A 1050 40.03 -11.18 13.43
CA GLU A 1050 40.61 -9.83 13.40
C GLU A 1050 41.66 -9.68 12.29
N ALA A 1051 42.50 -10.70 12.08
CA ALA A 1051 43.49 -10.70 10.99
C ALA A 1051 42.86 -10.71 9.59
N ASN A 1052 41.62 -11.19 9.44
CA ASN A 1052 40.92 -11.31 8.16
C ASN A 1052 39.80 -10.26 7.96
N LYS A 1053 39.60 -9.35 8.92
CA LYS A 1053 38.45 -8.42 8.94
C LYS A 1053 38.34 -7.52 7.72
N ASP A 1054 39.48 -7.19 7.11
CA ASP A 1054 39.56 -6.24 5.99
C ASP A 1054 39.40 -6.94 4.62
N ASN A 1055 39.30 -8.27 4.58
CA ASN A 1055 39.07 -9.01 3.36
C ASN A 1055 37.67 -8.76 2.79
N GLU A 1056 37.55 -8.59 1.47
CA GLU A 1056 36.31 -8.17 0.81
C GLU A 1056 35.12 -9.11 1.09
N TYR A 1057 35.37 -10.42 1.25
CA TYR A 1057 34.33 -11.40 1.55
C TYR A 1057 33.75 -11.27 2.97
N MET A 1058 34.43 -10.61 3.92
CA MET A 1058 33.89 -10.30 5.25
C MET A 1058 32.80 -9.22 5.21
N LYS A 1059 32.67 -8.49 4.09
CA LYS A 1059 31.60 -7.48 3.88
C LYS A 1059 30.27 -8.12 3.46
N ILE A 1060 30.26 -9.42 3.16
CA ILE A 1060 29.05 -10.17 2.81
C ILE A 1060 28.34 -10.56 4.12
N LYS A 1061 27.18 -9.94 4.39
CA LYS A 1061 26.46 -10.06 5.67
C LYS A 1061 26.18 -11.52 6.10
N THR A 1062 25.80 -12.38 5.16
CA THR A 1062 25.56 -13.82 5.41
C THR A 1062 26.83 -14.60 5.77
N VAL A 1063 28.00 -14.18 5.27
CA VAL A 1063 29.30 -14.76 5.64
C VAL A 1063 29.68 -14.27 7.04
N ALA A 1064 29.55 -12.97 7.31
CA ALA A 1064 29.85 -12.37 8.61
C ALA A 1064 29.03 -12.96 9.78
N ASP A 1065 27.73 -13.21 9.55
CA ASP A 1065 26.81 -13.71 10.59
C ASP A 1065 27.07 -15.20 10.97
N GLY A 1066 27.73 -15.97 10.11
CA GLY A 1066 27.96 -17.42 10.31
C GLY A 1066 29.43 -17.84 10.49
N ILE A 1067 30.40 -16.96 10.25
CA ILE A 1067 31.82 -17.33 10.19
C ILE A 1067 32.40 -17.75 11.54
N ALA A 1068 32.03 -17.09 12.63
CA ALA A 1068 32.58 -17.41 13.96
C ALA A 1068 32.26 -18.85 14.38
N LYS A 1069 31.01 -19.30 14.16
CA LYS A 1069 30.56 -20.65 14.49
C LYS A 1069 31.24 -21.70 13.60
N LYS A 1070 31.24 -21.49 12.28
CA LYS A 1070 31.82 -22.44 11.33
C LYS A 1070 33.33 -22.55 11.49
N MET A 1071 33.99 -21.42 11.77
CA MET A 1071 35.43 -21.37 12.04
C MET A 1071 35.80 -22.09 13.34
N ALA A 1072 35.01 -21.93 14.42
CA ALA A 1072 35.25 -22.67 15.66
C ALA A 1072 35.13 -24.19 15.45
N ALA A 1073 34.11 -24.63 14.70
CA ALA A 1073 33.93 -26.05 14.35
C ALA A 1073 35.08 -26.58 13.47
N TYR A 1074 35.49 -25.82 12.45
CA TYR A 1074 36.58 -26.24 11.56
C TYR A 1074 37.94 -26.22 12.27
N TYR A 1075 38.19 -25.22 13.11
CA TYR A 1075 39.41 -25.16 13.92
C TYR A 1075 39.49 -26.32 14.91
N SER A 1076 38.37 -26.66 15.56
CA SER A 1076 38.28 -27.83 16.44
C SER A 1076 38.58 -29.14 15.70
N TYR A 1077 38.02 -29.32 14.50
CA TYR A 1077 38.36 -30.44 13.63
C TYR A 1077 39.85 -30.45 13.27
N PHE A 1078 40.38 -29.32 12.80
CA PHE A 1078 41.77 -29.21 12.35
C PHE A 1078 42.78 -29.48 13.47
N VAL A 1079 42.50 -29.04 14.70
CA VAL A 1079 43.36 -29.29 15.87
C VAL A 1079 43.43 -30.78 16.21
N ASN A 1080 42.32 -31.51 16.09
CA ASN A 1080 42.25 -32.93 16.40
C ASN A 1080 42.62 -33.85 15.23
N LEU A 1081 42.71 -33.32 14.01
CA LEU A 1081 43.05 -34.08 12.82
C LEU A 1081 44.46 -34.69 12.92
N VAL A 1082 44.56 -35.99 12.68
CA VAL A 1082 45.83 -36.72 12.52
C VAL A 1082 45.71 -37.55 11.25
N HIS A 1083 46.52 -37.26 10.25
CA HIS A 1083 46.47 -37.94 8.96
C HIS A 1083 47.10 -39.32 9.09
N GLN A 1084 46.44 -40.33 8.52
CA GLN A 1084 46.92 -41.71 8.45
C GLN A 1084 46.71 -42.27 7.04
N GLY A 1085 47.59 -43.19 6.65
CA GLY A 1085 47.53 -43.84 5.34
C GLY A 1085 48.05 -42.96 4.20
N THR A 1086 47.84 -43.45 2.99
CA THR A 1086 48.36 -42.90 1.73
C THR A 1086 47.24 -42.69 0.72
N VAL A 1087 47.49 -41.85 -0.28
CA VAL A 1087 46.69 -41.74 -1.52
C VAL A 1087 47.52 -42.16 -2.73
N SER A 1088 46.86 -42.62 -3.79
CA SER A 1088 47.52 -43.06 -5.02
C SER A 1088 47.82 -41.92 -6.02
N CYS A 1089 47.34 -40.70 -5.74
CA CYS A 1089 47.47 -39.53 -6.62
C CYS A 1089 48.79 -38.76 -6.42
N GLU A 1090 49.18 -37.97 -7.43
CA GLU A 1090 50.32 -37.04 -7.32
C GLU A 1090 49.99 -35.93 -6.30
N ILE A 1091 50.93 -35.60 -5.41
CA ILE A 1091 50.77 -34.48 -4.47
C ILE A 1091 51.75 -33.36 -4.84
N HIS A 1092 51.22 -32.16 -5.04
CA HIS A 1092 52.01 -30.96 -5.32
C HIS A 1092 51.84 -29.95 -4.19
N LEU A 1093 52.92 -29.62 -3.48
CA LEU A 1093 52.90 -28.62 -2.41
C LEU A 1093 53.46 -27.28 -2.91
N ILE A 1094 52.65 -26.23 -2.85
CA ILE A 1094 53.06 -24.85 -3.12
C ILE A 1094 53.30 -24.14 -1.78
N LYS A 1095 54.56 -23.84 -1.46
CA LYS A 1095 54.98 -23.22 -0.19
C LYS A 1095 54.95 -21.70 -0.26
N SER A 1096 54.62 -21.05 0.85
CA SER A 1096 54.78 -19.60 1.01
C SER A 1096 56.25 -19.19 1.02
N GLU A 1097 56.55 -17.92 0.69
CA GLU A 1097 57.92 -17.36 0.70
C GLU A 1097 58.53 -17.32 2.11
N HIS A 1098 57.70 -17.47 3.13
CA HIS A 1098 58.07 -17.34 4.53
C HIS A 1098 57.77 -18.61 5.33
N ALA A 1099 57.98 -19.78 4.72
CA ALA A 1099 57.77 -21.07 5.37
C ALA A 1099 58.58 -21.18 6.67
N LYS A 1100 57.88 -21.45 7.78
CA LYS A 1100 58.50 -21.64 9.10
C LYS A 1100 59.04 -23.08 9.25
N PRO A 1101 60.00 -23.32 10.14
CA PRO A 1101 60.40 -24.69 10.50
C PRO A 1101 59.17 -25.47 10.98
N LEU A 1102 59.00 -26.70 10.47
CA LEU A 1102 57.88 -27.55 10.86
C LEU A 1102 58.06 -28.05 12.30
N PRO A 1103 57.04 -27.91 13.18
CA PRO A 1103 57.05 -28.54 14.49
C PRO A 1103 56.96 -30.08 14.36
N GLU A 1104 57.37 -30.83 15.39
CA GLU A 1104 57.44 -32.31 15.34
C GLU A 1104 56.10 -33.00 14.98
N TRP A 1105 54.97 -32.34 15.21
CA TRP A 1105 53.64 -32.86 14.87
C TRP A 1105 53.21 -32.59 13.41
N LEU A 1106 54.02 -31.88 12.61
CA LEU A 1106 53.84 -31.68 11.18
C LEU A 1106 55.01 -32.25 10.36
N SER A 1107 54.70 -32.88 9.24
CA SER A 1107 55.68 -33.31 8.22
C SER A 1107 55.27 -32.85 6.82
N THR A 1108 56.18 -33.03 5.86
CA THR A 1108 55.81 -32.90 4.45
C THR A 1108 54.83 -34.01 4.04
N TRP A 1109 54.12 -33.80 2.93
CA TRP A 1109 53.18 -34.80 2.38
C TRP A 1109 53.87 -35.97 1.67
N LYS A 1110 55.19 -36.05 1.74
CA LYS A 1110 55.98 -37.08 1.05
C LYS A 1110 55.58 -38.50 1.46
N GLU A 1111 55.22 -38.69 2.73
CA GLU A 1111 54.75 -39.98 3.24
C GLU A 1111 53.24 -40.20 3.03
N GLY A 1112 52.51 -39.19 2.56
CA GLY A 1112 51.07 -39.24 2.31
C GLY A 1112 50.70 -39.75 0.91
N THR A 1113 51.64 -39.93 -0.02
CA THR A 1113 51.36 -40.43 -1.37
C THR A 1113 52.22 -41.63 -1.72
N GLU A 1114 51.64 -42.56 -2.48
CA GLU A 1114 52.35 -43.67 -3.14
C GLU A 1114 52.91 -43.28 -4.52
N SER A 1115 52.59 -42.08 -5.00
CA SER A 1115 53.01 -41.52 -6.29
C SER A 1115 54.14 -40.47 -6.10
N SER A 1116 54.26 -39.51 -7.02
CA SER A 1116 55.20 -38.40 -6.91
C SER A 1116 54.74 -37.34 -5.91
N TYR A 1117 55.71 -36.79 -5.19
CA TYR A 1117 55.56 -35.62 -4.34
C TYR A 1117 56.53 -34.54 -4.79
N ASP A 1118 56.00 -33.40 -5.22
CA ASP A 1118 56.78 -32.27 -5.71
C ASP A 1118 56.51 -30.99 -4.91
N GLU A 1119 57.56 -30.25 -4.60
CA GLU A 1119 57.47 -28.97 -3.89
C GLU A 1119 57.80 -27.80 -4.82
N TYR A 1120 56.97 -26.76 -4.75
CA TYR A 1120 57.10 -25.53 -5.50
C TYR A 1120 57.15 -24.34 -4.55
N GLN A 1121 57.87 -23.31 -4.95
CA GLN A 1121 57.92 -22.04 -4.21
C GLN A 1121 56.88 -21.09 -4.81
N GLY A 1122 55.83 -20.79 -4.05
CA GLY A 1122 54.84 -19.77 -4.36
C GLY A 1122 55.26 -18.39 -3.84
N ALA A 1123 54.48 -17.37 -4.18
CA ALA A 1123 54.68 -15.97 -3.79
C ALA A 1123 53.75 -15.55 -2.64
N GLY A 1124 54.23 -14.69 -1.74
CA GLY A 1124 53.48 -14.16 -0.60
C GLY A 1124 53.60 -14.96 0.69
N ARG A 1125 53.15 -14.36 1.81
CA ARG A 1125 52.94 -15.03 3.09
C ARG A 1125 51.69 -15.91 3.04
N HIS A 1126 51.55 -16.86 3.97
CA HIS A 1126 50.43 -17.80 4.05
C HIS A 1126 49.08 -17.15 3.74
N ASP A 1127 48.75 -16.05 4.42
CA ASP A 1127 47.50 -15.28 4.35
C ASP A 1127 47.33 -14.45 3.06
N GLU A 1128 48.38 -14.28 2.27
CA GLU A 1128 48.42 -13.42 1.08
C GLU A 1128 48.51 -14.21 -0.23
N MET A 1129 48.75 -15.53 -0.19
CA MET A 1129 49.00 -16.35 -1.39
C MET A 1129 47.82 -16.36 -2.38
N LEU A 1130 46.59 -16.19 -1.89
CA LEU A 1130 45.37 -16.08 -2.71
C LEU A 1130 44.81 -14.64 -2.78
N ALA A 1131 45.56 -13.64 -2.30
CA ALA A 1131 45.19 -12.23 -2.35
C ALA A 1131 45.72 -11.54 -3.64
N ASP A 1132 45.13 -10.39 -4.01
CA ASP A 1132 45.32 -9.73 -5.32
C ASP A 1132 46.77 -9.60 -5.79
N VAL A 1133 47.69 -9.28 -4.88
CA VAL A 1133 49.09 -9.00 -5.24
C VAL A 1133 49.83 -10.25 -5.71
N PHE A 1134 49.50 -11.44 -5.18
CA PHE A 1134 50.25 -12.67 -5.42
C PHE A 1134 49.44 -13.77 -6.12
N VAL A 1135 48.10 -13.69 -6.10
CA VAL A 1135 47.20 -14.72 -6.64
C VAL A 1135 47.47 -15.03 -8.11
N LYS A 1136 47.81 -14.01 -8.92
CA LYS A 1136 48.15 -14.21 -10.34
C LYS A 1136 49.41 -15.07 -10.50
N THR A 1137 50.47 -14.76 -9.77
CA THR A 1137 51.73 -15.52 -9.83
C THR A 1137 51.52 -16.97 -9.37
N ASN A 1138 50.74 -17.17 -8.31
CA ASN A 1138 50.42 -18.50 -7.82
C ASN A 1138 49.47 -19.27 -8.76
N ALA A 1139 48.53 -18.60 -9.43
CA ALA A 1139 47.69 -19.19 -10.48
C ALA A 1139 48.50 -19.65 -11.69
N ASP A 1140 49.47 -18.84 -12.13
CA ASP A 1140 50.39 -19.20 -13.22
C ASP A 1140 51.20 -20.46 -12.88
N LEU A 1141 51.67 -20.57 -11.64
CA LEU A 1141 52.35 -21.76 -11.12
C LEU A 1141 51.43 -22.99 -11.07
N ILE A 1142 50.18 -22.81 -10.62
CA ILE A 1142 49.18 -23.90 -10.62
C ILE A 1142 48.92 -24.39 -12.04
N ARG A 1143 48.76 -23.51 -13.04
CA ARG A 1143 48.62 -23.92 -14.45
C ARG A 1143 49.82 -24.70 -14.96
N GLN A 1144 51.04 -24.31 -14.55
CA GLN A 1144 52.25 -25.05 -14.90
C GLN A 1144 52.23 -26.48 -14.31
N ILE A 1145 51.82 -26.64 -13.06
CA ILE A 1145 51.68 -27.95 -12.38
C ILE A 1145 50.61 -28.82 -13.05
N LEU A 1146 49.51 -28.20 -13.48
CA LEU A 1146 48.43 -28.87 -14.21
C LEU A 1146 48.82 -29.22 -15.67
N GLY A 1147 49.94 -28.71 -16.18
CA GLY A 1147 50.52 -29.09 -17.47
C GLY A 1147 50.18 -28.15 -18.64
N GLU A 1148 49.78 -26.90 -18.36
CA GLU A 1148 49.39 -25.92 -19.38
C GLU A 1148 50.52 -24.94 -19.71
N ARG A 1149 50.83 -24.75 -21.00
CA ARG A 1149 51.78 -23.71 -21.45
C ARG A 1149 51.09 -22.34 -21.41
N ALA A 1150 51.71 -21.36 -20.74
CA ALA A 1150 51.24 -19.98 -20.68
C ALA A 1150 50.98 -19.40 -22.08
N ALA A 1151 49.71 -19.08 -22.38
CA ALA A 1151 49.34 -18.34 -23.58
C ALA A 1151 49.75 -16.87 -23.40
N VAL A 1152 50.58 -16.39 -24.33
CA VAL A 1152 51.12 -15.03 -24.39
C VAL A 1152 49.99 -14.01 -24.58
N ILE A 1153 49.90 -13.05 -23.66
CA ILE A 1153 49.00 -11.89 -23.72
C ILE A 1153 49.46 -10.99 -24.89
N GLY A 1154 48.64 -10.88 -25.93
CA GLY A 1154 48.79 -9.90 -27.01
C GLY A 1154 47.61 -8.92 -26.98
N GLY A 1155 47.89 -7.64 -26.77
CA GLY A 1155 46.90 -6.59 -26.60
C GLY A 1155 46.38 -5.95 -27.89
N ALA A 1156 45.19 -5.37 -27.77
CA ALA A 1156 44.75 -4.07 -28.29
C ALA A 1156 43.45 -3.69 -27.56
#